data_AF-A0A517Q019-F1
#
_entry.id   AF-A0A517Q019-F1
#
_cell.length_a   1.000
_cell.length_b   1.000
_cell.length_c   1.000
_cell.angle_alpha   90.00
_cell.angle_beta   90.00
_cell.angle_gamma   90.00
#
_symmetry.space_group_name_H-M   'P 1'
#
loop_
_entity.id
_entity.type
_entity.pdbx_description
1 polymer ?
#
loop_
_entity_poly.entity_id
_entity_poly.type
_entity_poly.pdbx_seq_one_letter_code
_entity_poly.pdbx_strand_id
1 'polypeptide(L)'
;MKLRLFLLLTSLASGSLYVVGQAAPLTPPPKNTGGEFFSPADSLKQFTVPEDLKLEQVLTEPIVRQPIFLNFDERGRMWVINYLQYPYPEGLRILSKDKHHRAVYDKVPLPPPHGEKGDDKITIHEDTNGDGKYDKHSVFVDGLNIASSFVKGRGGVWVLNPPYLLFYPDKDNDDVPDGDPVVHLEGFGLEDTHSVVNSLRWGPDGWLYSSQGSTVSGKVKKPGQKDKEAVQTLGQLIWRYHPEKKIYEIFAEGGGNAFGVEIDDKGRLYSGHNGGNTRGFHYMQGSYYQKGFGKHGPLSNPYAFGYFQAMKHAKVPRFTHNFIIYEAETLPKKYWGHLFGVEPLQGRVVESKVTADGSSYQTEDLQRPVATTDKRFRPVDIKLGPDGAIYFCDMYEHQIAHGQHYSGQVEKGDGRIYRLTAKDAKPLAPFDLGKKSSQELIAVLDHPNRWFRQQALRLFGDRKDASVIPALKQKLFASDGQSALEALWALNLSGGFDEEVAAKSLKHSDPYVRAWTIRLLCDDHQVSPEIGQQLIALALTEPHVQVRSQLGSSSKRLPADPGLPIAFNLLSRSEDLDDVHIPLILWWSLEKRVAHDRDALLAYFAKPEVWQYPLVEKYILERIMRRFAATGSRNDLLVCAKLLELAPDQSHAEILMSGFETAMKGRSSASFPKELVTAMSKYGGQSISLGLRQGDKQAIEKALKIVADPKADNQKRLDLIQIFGEVKVPACVPVLLNIISNSSDLQMQIAAISALQQYPNDSIGKTVTALYPNMSDDLRSAAQTLLTIRKPWAKDFLQAIDAGKINKTTVPVETARKMTVFSDDAISSLISKHFGSIAGATTEQMQKQIAAHQKMLQTAQGEPDRYAGEKLFQKNCGKCHKLFGDGGEIGPDLTSFKRDDVGRMLVNIVNPSNEIREGFETYLVVTEDGRVVNGFLADQDNNVIVIRSADGQSITVERDNIEEMLPQKKSLMPEGLLDKLSDKEIRNLFSYLRSSQPLP
;
A
#
# COMPACT_ATOMS: atom_id res chain seq x y z
N MET A 1 74.08 45.38 35.89
CA MET A 1 74.98 44.24 36.16
C MET A 1 74.27 42.97 35.73
N LYS A 2 74.61 42.25 34.66
CA LYS A 2 75.34 42.58 33.41
C LYS A 2 74.32 42.42 32.26
N LEU A 3 74.07 43.45 31.43
CA LEU A 3 74.47 43.56 30.00
C LEU A 3 73.80 42.53 29.07
N ARG A 4 73.01 42.92 28.04
CA ARG A 4 73.41 43.43 26.67
C ARG A 4 74.13 42.35 25.85
N LEU A 5 74.00 42.20 24.51
CA LEU A 5 73.32 42.94 23.41
C LEU A 5 72.79 41.84 22.41
N PHE A 6 72.29 41.94 21.16
CA PHE A 6 72.12 42.85 19.99
C PHE A 6 70.71 42.48 19.37
N LEU A 7 69.98 43.12 18.43
CA LEU A 7 70.18 43.97 17.23
C LEU A 7 70.79 43.23 16.01
N LEU A 8 70.45 43.43 14.72
CA LEU A 8 69.38 44.12 13.97
C LEU A 8 69.42 43.53 12.51
N LEU A 9 68.35 43.42 11.69
CA LEU A 9 68.00 44.33 10.56
C LEU A 9 66.97 43.70 9.58
N THR A 10 65.96 44.51 9.17
CA THR A 10 65.32 44.72 7.82
C THR A 10 65.37 43.66 6.68
N SER A 11 64.41 43.58 5.73
CA SER A 11 63.37 44.55 5.29
C SER A 11 62.10 43.94 4.64
N LEU A 12 60.94 44.46 5.03
CA LEU A 12 59.78 44.90 4.22
C LEU A 12 59.57 44.37 2.77
N ALA A 13 58.41 43.76 2.54
CA ALA A 13 57.54 44.03 1.39
C ALA A 13 56.07 43.80 1.80
N SER A 14 55.10 44.52 1.22
CA SER A 14 53.69 44.56 1.67
C SER A 14 52.71 44.02 0.63
N GLY A 15 51.72 43.23 1.07
CA GLY A 15 50.58 42.82 0.24
C GLY A 15 49.40 42.36 1.11
N SER A 16 48.21 42.93 0.89
CA SER A 16 47.02 42.64 1.70
C SER A 16 46.26 41.43 1.16
N LEU A 17 45.79 40.56 2.07
CA LEU A 17 44.84 39.48 1.78
C LEU A 17 43.77 39.45 2.87
N TYR A 18 42.52 39.19 2.48
CA TYR A 18 41.39 39.11 3.40
C TYR A 18 41.52 37.87 4.29
N VAL A 19 41.22 38.03 5.59
CA VAL A 19 41.17 36.92 6.54
C VAL A 19 39.89 36.13 6.32
N VAL A 20 40.03 34.89 5.83
CA VAL A 20 38.95 33.90 5.90
C VAL A 20 38.72 33.56 7.37
N GLY A 21 37.48 33.72 7.85
CA GLY A 21 37.13 33.38 9.22
C GLY A 21 37.27 31.88 9.47
N GLN A 22 38.17 31.50 10.39
CA GLN A 22 38.26 30.11 10.83
C GLN A 22 36.98 29.73 11.59
N ALA A 23 36.31 28.68 11.14
CA ALA A 23 35.22 28.08 11.90
C ALA A 23 35.73 27.57 13.25
N ALA A 24 34.95 27.78 14.32
CA ALA A 24 35.31 27.30 15.64
C ALA A 24 35.33 25.75 15.69
N PRO A 25 36.18 25.13 16.53
CA PRO A 25 36.16 23.68 16.70
C PRO A 25 34.79 23.20 17.21
N LEU A 26 34.21 22.20 16.53
CA LEU A 26 32.97 21.58 16.96
C LEU A 26 33.17 20.88 18.31
N THR A 27 32.45 21.33 19.33
CA THR A 27 32.43 20.65 20.64
C THR A 27 31.62 19.35 20.54
N PRO A 28 32.19 18.18 20.86
CA PRO A 28 31.43 16.93 20.88
C PRO A 28 30.36 16.95 21.99
N PRO A 29 29.19 16.30 21.78
CA PRO A 29 28.09 16.35 22.72
C PRO A 29 28.38 15.60 24.05
N PRO A 30 27.62 15.89 25.14
CA PRO A 30 27.87 15.30 26.46
C PRO A 30 27.63 13.78 26.55
N LYS A 31 28.17 13.16 27.61
CA LYS A 31 28.28 11.70 27.74
C LYS A 31 26.95 10.96 27.93
N ASN A 32 26.57 10.21 26.90
CA ASN A 32 26.31 8.76 26.89
C ASN A 32 25.60 8.12 28.10
N THR A 33 24.36 7.67 27.88
CA THR A 33 23.85 6.39 28.41
C THR A 33 23.01 5.63 27.39
N GLY A 34 23.65 4.79 26.55
CA GLY A 34 22.99 3.67 25.87
C GLY A 34 22.62 3.89 24.40
N GLY A 35 23.48 3.40 23.49
CA GLY A 35 23.31 3.51 22.03
C GLY A 35 24.32 4.48 21.45
N GLU A 36 25.57 4.03 21.40
CA GLU A 36 26.72 4.91 21.16
C GLU A 36 26.74 5.46 19.73
N PHE A 37 26.92 6.78 19.60
CA PHE A 37 27.31 7.41 18.35
C PHE A 37 28.75 6.97 18.03
N PHE A 38 28.94 6.30 16.90
CA PHE A 38 30.28 5.98 16.40
C PHE A 38 30.75 7.08 15.46
N SER A 39 32.04 7.44 15.53
CA SER A 39 32.69 8.16 14.43
C SER A 39 32.59 7.35 13.13
N PRO A 40 32.67 7.95 11.92
CA PRO A 40 32.62 7.18 10.68
C PRO A 40 33.62 6.02 10.66
N ALA A 41 34.86 6.29 11.06
CA ALA A 41 35.93 5.30 11.10
C ALA A 41 35.70 4.19 12.14
N ASP A 42 35.00 4.45 13.25
CA ASP A 42 34.66 3.42 14.25
C ASP A 42 33.41 2.63 13.88
N SER A 43 32.47 3.29 13.19
CA SER A 43 31.27 2.69 12.60
C SER A 43 31.66 1.68 11.51
N LEU A 44 32.61 2.04 10.63
CA LEU A 44 33.10 1.14 9.57
C LEU A 44 33.69 -0.16 10.13
N LYS A 45 34.30 -0.13 11.33
CA LYS A 45 34.83 -1.32 12.04
C LYS A 45 33.73 -2.24 12.60
N GLN A 46 32.48 -1.78 12.66
CA GLN A 46 31.33 -2.58 13.13
C GLN A 46 30.75 -3.48 12.02
N PHE A 47 31.15 -3.30 10.76
CA PHE A 47 30.56 -4.00 9.62
C PHE A 47 31.23 -5.35 9.32
N THR A 48 30.41 -6.33 8.96
CA THR A 48 30.79 -7.62 8.39
C THR A 48 30.31 -7.71 6.95
N VAL A 49 31.19 -8.14 6.05
CA VAL A 49 30.91 -8.43 4.62
C VAL A 49 31.59 -9.74 4.19
N PRO A 50 31.13 -10.41 3.12
CA PRO A 50 31.77 -11.59 2.54
C PRO A 50 33.25 -11.39 2.20
N GLU A 51 34.06 -12.44 2.32
CA GLU A 51 35.52 -12.37 2.17
C GLU A 51 36.01 -11.98 0.77
N ASP A 52 35.18 -12.09 -0.26
CA ASP A 52 35.45 -11.67 -1.65
C ASP A 52 34.95 -10.27 -1.98
N LEU A 53 34.31 -9.58 -1.02
CA LEU A 53 33.90 -8.19 -1.10
C LEU A 53 34.74 -7.29 -0.16
N LYS A 54 34.63 -5.98 -0.35
CA LYS A 54 35.08 -4.95 0.60
C LYS A 54 34.02 -3.85 0.73
N LEU A 55 33.95 -3.25 1.92
CA LEU A 55 33.10 -2.11 2.23
C LEU A 55 33.96 -0.86 2.49
N GLU A 56 33.59 0.25 1.87
CA GLU A 56 34.30 1.52 1.95
C GLU A 56 33.29 2.63 2.28
N GLN A 57 33.64 3.57 3.15
CA GLN A 57 32.92 4.85 3.28
C GLN A 57 33.48 5.81 2.24
N VAL A 58 32.62 6.32 1.35
CA VAL A 58 33.03 7.20 0.24
C VAL A 58 32.66 8.66 0.48
N LEU A 59 31.63 8.93 1.29
CA LEU A 59 31.28 10.26 1.82
C LEU A 59 30.74 10.10 3.24
N THR A 60 31.04 11.06 4.11
CA THR A 60 30.61 11.09 5.53
C THR A 60 30.22 12.50 5.95
N GLU A 61 29.65 12.64 7.14
CA GLU A 61 29.51 13.95 7.78
C GLU A 61 30.88 14.63 7.95
N PRO A 62 30.99 15.97 7.81
CA PRO A 62 29.93 16.93 7.47
C PRO A 62 29.71 17.15 5.97
N ILE A 63 30.43 16.43 5.08
CA ILE A 63 30.37 16.61 3.62
C ILE A 63 28.99 16.24 3.07
N VAL A 64 28.44 15.11 3.56
CA VAL A 64 27.07 14.67 3.32
C VAL A 64 26.35 14.53 4.67
N ARG A 65 25.05 14.86 4.72
CA ARG A 65 24.21 14.72 5.92
C ARG A 65 22.78 14.34 5.51
N GLN A 66 22.17 13.43 6.27
CA GLN A 66 20.92 12.74 5.98
C GLN A 66 20.71 12.43 4.47
N PRO A 67 21.61 11.64 3.84
CA PRO A 67 21.43 11.24 2.46
C PRO A 67 20.24 10.28 2.36
N ILE A 68 19.26 10.63 1.51
CA ILE A 68 18.09 9.76 1.21
C ILE A 68 18.05 9.28 -0.24
N PHE A 69 18.83 9.89 -1.12
CA PHE A 69 18.85 9.55 -2.54
C PHE A 69 20.18 10.01 -3.15
N LEU A 70 20.85 9.11 -3.87
CA LEU A 70 22.00 9.44 -4.74
C LEU A 70 21.75 9.00 -6.19
N ASN A 71 22.47 9.61 -7.11
CA ASN A 71 22.56 9.18 -8.51
C ASN A 71 23.93 9.55 -9.11
N PHE A 72 24.23 9.08 -10.32
CA PHE A 72 25.47 9.41 -11.04
C PHE A 72 25.19 10.03 -12.40
N ASP A 73 26.06 10.95 -12.84
CA ASP A 73 25.98 11.63 -14.14
C ASP A 73 26.87 10.99 -15.22
N GLU A 74 26.79 11.50 -16.44
CA GLU A 74 27.59 11.08 -17.61
C GLU A 74 29.12 11.16 -17.45
N ARG A 75 29.63 11.78 -16.37
CA ARG A 75 31.05 11.84 -15.98
C ARG A 75 31.41 10.89 -14.83
N GLY A 76 30.43 10.10 -14.35
CA GLY A 76 30.59 9.18 -13.22
C GLY A 76 30.60 9.84 -11.85
N ARG A 77 30.26 11.14 -11.76
CA ARG A 77 30.28 11.90 -10.50
C ARG A 77 29.03 11.56 -9.68
N MET A 78 29.18 11.53 -8.36
CA MET A 78 28.07 11.24 -7.46
C MET A 78 27.30 12.52 -7.13
N TRP A 79 25.99 12.51 -7.38
CA TRP A 79 25.07 13.55 -6.96
C TRP A 79 24.22 13.04 -5.79
N VAL A 80 23.92 13.88 -4.80
CA VAL A 80 23.29 13.46 -3.53
C VAL A 80 22.28 14.50 -3.03
N ILE A 81 21.08 14.07 -2.59
CA ILE A 81 20.20 14.89 -1.74
C ILE A 81 20.64 14.80 -0.29
N ASN A 82 20.80 15.96 0.35
CA ASN A 82 20.92 16.09 1.79
C ASN A 82 19.54 16.51 2.33
N TYR A 83 18.85 15.62 3.05
CA TYR A 83 17.43 15.78 3.43
C TYR A 83 17.27 16.51 4.76
N LEU A 84 17.85 17.69 4.83
CA LEU A 84 18.04 18.45 6.06
C LEU A 84 16.78 19.14 6.56
N GLN A 85 15.73 19.32 5.75
CA GLN A 85 14.49 19.99 6.18
C GLN A 85 13.63 19.10 7.09
N TYR A 86 13.64 17.79 6.85
CA TYR A 86 12.81 16.75 7.48
C TYR A 86 12.70 16.90 9.02
N PRO A 87 11.51 16.69 9.65
CA PRO A 87 10.30 16.05 9.12
C PRO A 87 9.17 16.98 8.67
N TYR A 88 9.35 18.30 8.70
CA TYR A 88 8.26 19.25 8.41
C TYR A 88 8.62 20.22 7.28
N PRO A 89 7.73 20.46 6.30
CA PRO A 89 8.02 21.42 5.23
C PRO A 89 8.12 22.84 5.79
N GLU A 90 9.10 23.60 5.32
CA GLU A 90 9.32 24.96 5.81
C GLU A 90 8.18 25.90 5.40
N GLY A 91 7.90 26.90 6.23
CA GLY A 91 6.83 27.87 6.00
C GLY A 91 5.40 27.33 6.15
N LEU A 92 5.19 26.05 6.45
CA LEU A 92 3.87 25.45 6.63
C LEU A 92 3.53 25.18 8.10
N ARG A 93 2.31 25.50 8.51
CA ARG A 93 1.82 25.20 9.87
C ARG A 93 0.77 24.10 9.82
N ILE A 94 0.99 23.07 10.63
CA ILE A 94 0.05 21.95 10.78
C ILE A 94 -1.19 22.42 11.54
N LEU A 95 -2.36 22.23 10.94
CA LEU A 95 -3.68 22.46 11.53
C LEU A 95 -4.16 21.24 12.32
N SER A 96 -3.94 20.04 11.79
CA SER A 96 -4.34 18.77 12.40
C SER A 96 -3.52 17.59 11.86
N LYS A 97 -3.60 16.44 12.55
CA LYS A 97 -3.16 15.13 12.06
C LYS A 97 -4.24 14.07 12.37
N ASP A 98 -4.33 13.03 11.55
CA ASP A 98 -5.19 11.86 11.77
C ASP A 98 -4.43 10.66 12.40
N LYS A 99 -5.08 9.48 12.54
CA LYS A 99 -4.45 8.23 13.07
C LYS A 99 -3.23 7.76 12.29
N HIS A 100 -3.09 8.19 11.05
CA HIS A 100 -2.02 7.83 10.14
C HIS A 100 -0.94 8.91 10.09
N HIS A 101 -1.04 9.90 10.98
CA HIS A 101 -0.21 11.09 11.08
C HIS A 101 -0.25 11.99 9.84
N ARG A 102 -1.29 11.86 8.99
CA ARG A 102 -1.49 12.71 7.81
C ARG A 102 -1.77 14.14 8.26
N ALA A 103 -0.82 15.03 7.99
CA ALA A 103 -0.92 16.43 8.33
C ALA A 103 -1.81 17.19 7.34
N VAL A 104 -2.74 17.99 7.89
CA VAL A 104 -3.39 19.07 7.16
C VAL A 104 -2.61 20.35 7.45
N TYR A 105 -2.13 21.02 6.41
CA TYR A 105 -1.42 22.29 6.52
C TYR A 105 -2.36 23.48 6.25
N ASP A 106 -1.96 24.68 6.68
CA ASP A 106 -2.77 25.90 6.52
C ASP A 106 -2.65 26.57 5.13
N LYS A 107 -1.64 26.22 4.35
CA LYS A 107 -1.48 26.59 2.93
C LYS A 107 -0.75 25.49 2.15
N VAL A 108 -0.77 25.63 0.83
CA VAL A 108 0.19 24.97 -0.07
C VAL A 108 1.44 25.87 -0.14
N PRO A 109 2.67 25.34 -0.06
CA PRO A 109 3.89 26.15 -0.18
C PRO A 109 4.04 26.63 -1.63
N LEU A 110 4.58 27.83 -1.84
CA LEU A 110 4.93 28.29 -3.19
C LEU A 110 6.21 27.58 -3.67
N PRO A 111 6.38 27.37 -4.99
CA PRO A 111 7.60 26.78 -5.52
C PRO A 111 8.81 27.71 -5.30
N PRO A 112 10.04 27.18 -5.20
CA PRO A 112 11.25 28.01 -5.21
C PRO A 112 11.33 28.86 -6.50
N PRO A 113 11.85 30.10 -6.44
CA PRO A 113 12.38 30.81 -5.26
C PRO A 113 11.30 31.61 -4.49
N HIS A 114 10.01 31.46 -4.82
CA HIS A 114 8.93 32.35 -4.33
C HIS A 114 8.35 31.95 -2.97
N GLY A 115 8.60 30.73 -2.49
CA GLY A 115 8.20 30.25 -1.17
C GLY A 115 9.28 30.39 -0.10
N GLU A 116 8.95 30.00 1.13
CA GLU A 116 9.91 29.85 2.21
C GLU A 116 10.98 28.78 1.86
N LYS A 117 12.26 29.18 1.95
CA LYS A 117 13.42 28.30 1.71
C LYS A 117 13.55 27.28 2.85
N GLY A 118 13.67 26.00 2.52
CA GLY A 118 14.05 24.94 3.46
C GLY A 118 15.55 24.64 3.48
N ASP A 119 15.96 23.72 4.35
CA ASP A 119 17.36 23.31 4.54
C ASP A 119 17.88 22.33 3.45
N ASP A 120 17.02 21.73 2.61
CA ASP A 120 17.43 20.67 1.68
C ASP A 120 18.34 21.21 0.55
N LYS A 121 19.27 20.37 0.09
CA LYS A 121 20.18 20.70 -1.01
C LYS A 121 20.64 19.49 -1.82
N ILE A 122 20.99 19.73 -3.08
CA ILE A 122 21.64 18.75 -3.97
C ILE A 122 23.13 19.08 -4.06
N THR A 123 23.99 18.12 -3.70
CA THR A 123 25.45 18.23 -3.78
C THR A 123 26.04 17.33 -4.85
N ILE A 124 27.16 17.75 -5.43
CA ILE A 124 27.94 16.99 -6.43
C ILE A 124 29.29 16.65 -5.81
N HIS A 125 29.75 15.42 -6.03
CA HIS A 125 31.02 14.91 -5.54
C HIS A 125 31.78 14.23 -6.70
N GLU A 126 33.01 14.66 -6.92
CA GLU A 126 33.87 14.25 -8.05
C GLU A 126 35.17 13.62 -7.51
N ASP A 127 35.48 12.44 -8.03
CA ASP A 127 36.80 11.79 -7.93
C ASP A 127 37.59 12.29 -9.16
N THR A 128 38.57 13.17 -8.93
CA THR A 128 39.27 13.88 -10.01
C THR A 128 40.47 13.11 -10.55
N ASN A 129 40.93 12.07 -9.84
CA ASN A 129 42.15 11.32 -10.16
C ASN A 129 41.90 9.84 -10.51
N GLY A 130 40.72 9.30 -10.21
CA GLY A 130 40.33 7.91 -10.39
C GLY A 130 40.89 6.96 -9.32
N ASP A 131 41.24 7.44 -8.13
CA ASP A 131 41.77 6.59 -7.04
C ASP A 131 40.67 5.92 -6.20
N GLY A 132 39.40 6.28 -6.43
CA GLY A 132 38.21 5.77 -5.76
C GLY A 132 37.69 6.65 -4.64
N LYS A 133 38.27 7.84 -4.41
CA LYS A 133 37.84 8.81 -3.39
C LYS A 133 37.31 10.08 -4.06
N TYR A 134 36.19 10.60 -3.54
CA TYR A 134 35.70 11.90 -3.94
C TYR A 134 36.50 13.00 -3.24
N ASP A 135 37.32 13.74 -3.98
CA ASP A 135 38.18 14.81 -3.45
C ASP A 135 37.60 16.22 -3.65
N LYS A 136 36.70 16.38 -4.64
CA LYS A 136 36.06 17.65 -5.00
C LYS A 136 34.57 17.60 -4.72
N HIS A 137 34.03 18.69 -4.15
CA HIS A 137 32.63 18.80 -3.78
C HIS A 137 32.04 20.17 -4.16
N SER A 138 30.78 20.21 -4.60
CA SER A 138 30.03 21.44 -4.84
C SER A 138 28.54 21.29 -4.46
N VAL A 139 27.80 22.40 -4.48
CA VAL A 139 26.34 22.44 -4.35
C VAL A 139 25.78 22.82 -5.72
N PHE A 140 24.80 22.06 -6.24
CA PHE A 140 24.06 22.42 -7.45
C PHE A 140 22.93 23.39 -7.11
N VAL A 141 22.14 23.08 -6.08
CA VAL A 141 21.04 23.94 -5.60
C VAL A 141 20.80 23.72 -4.10
N ASP A 142 20.42 24.78 -3.40
CA ASP A 142 19.98 24.80 -2.00
C ASP A 142 18.63 25.51 -1.83
N GLY A 143 18.15 25.60 -0.58
CA GLY A 143 16.87 26.24 -0.26
C GLY A 143 15.66 25.36 -0.55
N LEU A 144 15.86 24.07 -0.85
CA LEU A 144 14.83 23.11 -1.19
C LEU A 144 14.04 22.68 0.06
N ASN A 145 12.84 22.13 -0.15
CA ASN A 145 11.86 21.92 0.91
C ASN A 145 11.13 20.57 0.70
N ILE A 146 11.53 19.54 1.46
CA ILE A 146 11.10 18.14 1.35
C ILE A 146 11.52 17.49 0.01
N ALA A 147 12.68 17.88 -0.53
CA ALA A 147 13.19 17.33 -1.79
C ALA A 147 13.60 15.85 -1.67
N SER A 148 13.05 14.99 -2.53
CA SER A 148 13.08 13.53 -2.34
C SER A 148 13.92 12.74 -3.34
N SER A 149 14.09 13.24 -4.57
CA SER A 149 14.88 12.61 -5.64
C SER A 149 15.06 13.55 -6.83
N PHE A 150 16.05 13.27 -7.69
CA PHE A 150 16.36 14.08 -8.87
C PHE A 150 16.98 13.24 -10.00
N VAL A 151 16.97 13.75 -11.24
CA VAL A 151 17.79 13.26 -12.35
C VAL A 151 18.27 14.39 -13.27
N LYS A 152 19.52 14.31 -13.74
CA LYS A 152 20.01 15.12 -14.86
C LYS A 152 19.40 14.64 -16.19
N GLY A 153 19.12 15.55 -17.11
CA GLY A 153 18.69 15.24 -18.49
C GLY A 153 17.82 16.33 -19.11
N ARG A 154 17.86 16.42 -20.45
CA ARG A 154 17.23 17.46 -21.29
C ARG A 154 17.78 18.88 -21.05
N GLY A 155 19.08 19.00 -20.77
CA GLY A 155 19.75 20.30 -20.55
C GLY A 155 19.39 20.94 -19.20
N GLY A 156 19.42 20.14 -18.13
CA GLY A 156 19.00 20.53 -16.79
C GLY A 156 18.87 19.35 -15.83
N VAL A 157 18.36 19.64 -14.63
CA VAL A 157 18.11 18.69 -13.55
C VAL A 157 16.64 18.75 -13.12
N TRP A 158 15.98 17.61 -13.22
CA TRP A 158 14.61 17.38 -12.74
C TRP A 158 14.66 17.05 -11.25
N VAL A 159 13.83 17.71 -10.44
CA VAL A 159 13.81 17.56 -8.97
C VAL A 159 12.39 17.36 -8.49
N LEU A 160 12.16 16.31 -7.69
CA LEU A 160 10.94 16.19 -6.91
C LEU A 160 11.09 16.97 -5.60
N ASN A 161 10.36 18.07 -5.53
CA ASN A 161 10.21 18.91 -4.35
C ASN A 161 8.70 19.06 -4.08
N PRO A 162 8.05 18.05 -3.44
CA PRO A 162 6.60 18.02 -3.22
C PRO A 162 6.09 19.34 -2.62
N PRO A 163 4.98 19.92 -3.16
CA PRO A 163 4.00 19.30 -4.04
C PRO A 163 4.35 19.34 -5.54
N TYR A 164 5.60 19.66 -5.92
CA TYR A 164 6.01 19.95 -7.29
C TYR A 164 7.00 18.94 -7.90
N LEU A 165 6.91 18.78 -9.23
CA LEU A 165 8.03 18.37 -10.08
C LEU A 165 8.63 19.64 -10.71
N LEU A 166 9.89 19.91 -10.38
CA LEU A 166 10.67 21.05 -10.84
C LEU A 166 11.67 20.62 -11.92
N PHE A 167 12.07 21.56 -12.78
CA PHE A 167 13.19 21.43 -13.70
C PHE A 167 14.08 22.68 -13.61
N TYR A 168 15.32 22.51 -13.15
CA TYR A 168 16.36 23.54 -13.16
C TYR A 168 17.14 23.42 -14.46
N PRO A 169 17.12 24.42 -15.37
CA PRO A 169 17.93 24.38 -16.58
C PRO A 169 19.43 24.49 -16.23
N ASP A 170 20.27 23.77 -16.97
CA ASP A 170 21.75 23.76 -16.90
C ASP A 170 22.20 23.46 -18.34
N LYS A 171 22.32 24.52 -19.16
CA LYS A 171 22.43 24.40 -20.63
C LYS A 171 23.85 24.50 -21.16
N ASP A 172 24.72 25.27 -20.52
CA ASP A 172 26.16 25.27 -20.82
C ASP A 172 26.92 24.17 -20.07
N ASN A 173 26.24 23.46 -19.15
CA ASN A 173 26.76 22.29 -18.43
C ASN A 173 27.94 22.66 -17.51
N ASP A 174 27.86 23.82 -16.85
CA ASP A 174 28.84 24.28 -15.86
C ASP A 174 28.59 23.75 -14.43
N ASP A 175 27.45 23.06 -14.23
CA ASP A 175 26.94 22.52 -12.97
C ASP A 175 26.34 23.57 -12.01
N VAL A 176 25.84 24.70 -12.53
CA VAL A 176 25.02 25.72 -11.86
C VAL A 176 23.69 25.90 -12.62
N PRO A 177 22.54 26.14 -11.95
CA PRO A 177 21.31 26.44 -12.65
C PRO A 177 21.35 27.76 -13.45
N ASP A 178 20.93 27.73 -14.72
CA ASP A 178 20.77 28.92 -15.60
C ASP A 178 19.86 30.01 -14.96
N GLY A 179 18.99 29.62 -14.03
CA GLY A 179 17.98 30.47 -13.40
C GLY A 179 16.91 29.69 -12.63
N ASP A 180 15.77 30.34 -12.39
CA ASP A 180 14.66 29.80 -11.60
C ASP A 180 14.05 28.51 -12.20
N PRO A 181 13.57 27.57 -11.36
CA PRO A 181 13.05 26.29 -11.82
C PRO A 181 11.70 26.42 -12.54
N VAL A 182 11.56 25.67 -13.63
CA VAL A 182 10.27 25.49 -14.30
C VAL A 182 9.45 24.45 -13.54
N VAL A 183 8.26 24.83 -13.07
CA VAL A 183 7.29 23.86 -12.52
C VAL A 183 6.66 23.07 -13.68
N HIS A 184 6.81 21.75 -13.66
CA HIS A 184 6.22 20.86 -14.68
C HIS A 184 4.94 20.17 -14.22
N LEU A 185 4.85 19.82 -12.94
CA LEU A 185 3.65 19.28 -12.29
C LEU A 185 3.50 19.91 -10.90
N GLU A 186 2.24 20.06 -10.47
CA GLU A 186 1.84 20.51 -9.14
C GLU A 186 0.76 19.59 -8.56
N GLY A 187 0.67 19.51 -7.23
CA GLY A 187 -0.37 18.79 -6.51
C GLY A 187 -0.01 17.38 -6.03
N PHE A 188 1.28 17.05 -5.89
CA PHE A 188 1.69 15.87 -5.10
C PHE A 188 1.43 16.12 -3.60
N GLY A 189 1.02 15.09 -2.87
CA GLY A 189 0.75 15.21 -1.43
C GLY A 189 1.99 15.46 -0.58
N LEU A 190 1.76 16.08 0.59
CA LEU A 190 2.74 16.43 1.63
C LEU A 190 2.33 15.91 3.02
N GLU A 191 1.17 15.24 3.13
CA GLU A 191 0.53 14.92 4.42
C GLU A 191 1.39 13.99 5.28
N ASP A 192 2.25 13.18 4.66
CA ASP A 192 3.25 12.37 5.32
C ASP A 192 4.59 12.50 4.59
N THR A 193 5.48 13.34 5.09
CA THR A 193 6.83 13.62 4.55
C THR A 193 7.75 12.40 4.51
N HIS A 194 7.37 11.30 5.18
CA HIS A 194 8.04 10.00 5.10
C HIS A 194 7.51 9.12 3.94
N SER A 195 6.36 9.43 3.34
CA SER A 195 5.74 8.67 2.24
C SER A 195 5.39 9.53 1.01
N VAL A 196 6.10 10.64 0.78
CA VAL A 196 5.93 11.50 -0.41
C VAL A 196 6.37 10.79 -1.71
N VAL A 197 6.10 11.42 -2.86
CA VAL A 197 6.66 10.97 -4.15
C VAL A 197 8.18 10.96 -4.11
N ASN A 198 8.79 9.90 -4.62
CA ASN A 198 10.23 9.64 -4.48
C ASN A 198 10.79 8.82 -5.65
N SER A 199 12.09 8.53 -5.61
CA SER A 199 12.79 7.63 -6.54
C SER A 199 12.66 7.98 -8.03
N LEU A 200 12.70 9.28 -8.36
CA LEU A 200 12.69 9.76 -9.74
C LEU A 200 13.84 9.14 -10.56
N ARG A 201 13.52 8.55 -11.72
CA ARG A 201 14.49 8.08 -12.71
C ARG A 201 13.98 8.18 -14.15
N TRP A 202 14.88 8.09 -15.12
CA TRP A 202 14.51 7.86 -16.52
C TRP A 202 14.15 6.39 -16.76
N GLY A 203 13.12 6.14 -17.56
CA GLY A 203 12.89 4.87 -18.24
C GLY A 203 13.58 4.83 -19.61
N PRO A 204 13.77 3.63 -20.20
CA PRO A 204 14.43 3.48 -21.50
C PRO A 204 13.56 3.99 -22.69
N ASP A 205 12.28 4.26 -22.46
CA ASP A 205 11.38 4.96 -23.37
C ASP A 205 11.58 6.48 -23.40
N GLY A 206 12.34 7.05 -22.45
CA GLY A 206 12.54 8.49 -22.30
C GLY A 206 11.47 9.20 -21.45
N TRP A 207 10.58 8.47 -20.77
CA TRP A 207 9.72 9.03 -19.74
C TRP A 207 10.47 9.12 -18.41
N LEU A 208 10.07 10.04 -17.54
CA LEU A 208 10.41 10.03 -16.12
C LEU A 208 9.46 9.08 -15.39
N TYR A 209 9.98 8.24 -14.51
CA TYR A 209 9.23 7.34 -13.63
C TYR A 209 9.53 7.67 -12.17
N SER A 210 8.52 7.55 -11.30
CA SER A 210 8.65 7.76 -9.85
C SER A 210 7.51 7.03 -9.12
N SER A 211 7.70 6.76 -7.83
CA SER A 211 6.70 6.18 -6.95
C SER A 211 5.94 7.26 -6.17
N GLN A 212 4.76 6.92 -5.67
CA GLN A 212 4.05 7.65 -4.61
C GLN A 212 3.86 6.72 -3.41
N GLY A 213 4.25 7.18 -2.24
CA GLY A 213 4.10 6.42 -1.01
C GLY A 213 2.65 6.36 -0.50
N SER A 214 2.46 5.71 0.64
CA SER A 214 1.17 5.17 1.03
C SER A 214 0.26 6.11 1.80
N THR A 215 0.82 7.12 2.45
CA THR A 215 0.08 7.98 3.40
C THR A 215 -0.17 9.39 2.87
N VAL A 216 0.04 9.63 1.57
CA VAL A 216 -0.26 10.89 0.88
C VAL A 216 -1.40 10.72 -0.11
N SER A 217 -2.08 11.80 -0.46
CA SER A 217 -2.94 11.88 -1.64
C SER A 217 -2.19 12.52 -2.82
N GLY A 218 -2.86 12.64 -3.96
CA GLY A 218 -2.40 13.43 -5.08
C GLY A 218 -3.57 14.08 -5.80
N LYS A 219 -3.34 15.29 -6.28
CA LYS A 219 -4.25 16.07 -7.14
C LYS A 219 -3.41 16.61 -8.30
N VAL A 220 -2.72 15.71 -8.99
CA VAL A 220 -1.58 16.02 -9.85
C VAL A 220 -2.05 16.60 -11.18
N LYS A 221 -1.53 17.77 -11.53
CA LYS A 221 -1.86 18.52 -12.76
C LYS A 221 -0.67 19.33 -13.23
N LYS A 222 -0.75 19.88 -14.44
CA LYS A 222 0.20 20.91 -14.92
C LYS A 222 -0.20 22.28 -14.36
N PRO A 223 0.75 23.19 -14.09
CA PRO A 223 0.46 24.56 -13.68
C PRO A 223 -0.55 25.24 -14.60
N GLY A 224 -1.51 25.96 -14.01
CA GLY A 224 -2.59 26.65 -14.73
C GLY A 224 -3.78 25.77 -15.15
N GLN A 225 -3.72 24.45 -15.00
CA GLN A 225 -4.90 23.59 -15.16
C GLN A 225 -5.88 23.73 -13.99
N LYS A 226 -7.17 23.55 -14.26
CA LYS A 226 -8.22 23.61 -13.24
C LYS A 226 -8.22 22.34 -12.41
N ASP A 227 -8.62 22.46 -11.16
CA ASP A 227 -8.61 21.37 -10.17
C ASP A 227 -9.48 20.14 -10.52
N LYS A 228 -10.40 20.28 -11.49
CA LYS A 228 -11.20 19.18 -12.06
C LYS A 228 -10.50 18.39 -13.18
N GLU A 229 -9.38 18.90 -13.69
CA GLU A 229 -8.54 18.26 -14.71
C GLU A 229 -7.39 17.46 -14.07
N ALA A 230 -7.24 17.56 -12.75
CA ALA A 230 -6.18 16.89 -12.00
C ALA A 230 -6.42 15.39 -11.88
N VAL A 231 -5.36 14.61 -12.03
CA VAL A 231 -5.38 13.18 -11.76
C VAL A 231 -5.37 12.99 -10.23
N GLN A 232 -6.51 12.59 -9.70
CA GLN A 232 -6.67 12.34 -8.27
C GLN A 232 -6.15 10.95 -7.90
N THR A 233 -5.37 10.87 -6.83
CA THR A 233 -4.74 9.64 -6.36
C THR A 233 -4.82 9.56 -4.83
N LEU A 234 -4.83 8.33 -4.29
CA LEU A 234 -4.86 8.11 -2.85
C LEU A 234 -3.92 6.96 -2.49
N GLY A 235 -2.85 7.29 -1.77
CA GLY A 235 -1.78 6.38 -1.41
C GLY A 235 -0.97 5.87 -2.60
N GLN A 236 -0.85 4.56 -2.67
CA GLN A 236 0.26 3.83 -3.27
C GLN A 236 0.13 3.75 -4.80
N LEU A 237 1.18 4.10 -5.56
CA LEU A 237 1.25 3.91 -7.01
C LEU A 237 2.67 4.09 -7.59
N ILE A 238 2.83 3.71 -8.85
CA ILE A 238 3.92 4.15 -9.75
C ILE A 238 3.30 5.09 -10.79
N TRP A 239 3.93 6.24 -11.02
CA TRP A 239 3.54 7.20 -12.05
C TRP A 239 4.68 7.44 -13.05
N ARG A 240 4.32 7.97 -14.22
CA ARG A 240 5.30 8.46 -15.21
C ARG A 240 4.89 9.76 -15.88
N TYR A 241 5.88 10.52 -16.32
CA TYR A 241 5.72 11.81 -16.99
C TYR A 241 6.60 11.90 -18.24
N HIS A 242 6.03 12.32 -19.36
CA HIS A 242 6.76 12.58 -20.61
C HIS A 242 7.10 14.08 -20.71
N PRO A 243 8.38 14.49 -20.67
CA PRO A 243 8.77 15.90 -20.64
C PRO A 243 8.25 16.73 -21.82
N GLU A 244 8.34 16.18 -23.03
CA GLU A 244 8.06 16.89 -24.28
C GLU A 244 6.57 16.87 -24.62
N LYS A 245 5.89 15.71 -24.52
CA LYS A 245 4.43 15.61 -24.70
C LYS A 245 3.65 16.25 -23.54
N LYS A 246 4.30 16.48 -22.38
CA LYS A 246 3.71 17.00 -21.13
C LYS A 246 2.48 16.19 -20.70
N ILE A 247 2.63 14.85 -20.71
CA ILE A 247 1.63 13.87 -20.26
C ILE A 247 2.09 13.31 -18.92
N TYR A 248 1.20 13.30 -17.93
CA TYR A 248 1.34 12.56 -16.66
C TYR A 248 0.34 11.42 -16.67
N GLU A 249 0.76 10.20 -16.32
CA GLU A 249 -0.14 9.07 -16.12
C GLU A 249 0.27 8.20 -14.93
N ILE A 250 -0.72 7.54 -14.32
CA ILE A 250 -0.49 6.45 -13.36
C ILE A 250 -0.08 5.22 -14.19
N PHE A 251 1.16 4.75 -14.00
CA PHE A 251 1.62 3.52 -14.66
C PHE A 251 0.98 2.28 -14.04
N ALA A 252 0.85 2.25 -12.71
CA ALA A 252 0.16 1.20 -11.96
C ALA A 252 -0.27 1.70 -10.58
N GLU A 253 -1.40 1.22 -10.05
CA GLU A 253 -1.91 1.61 -8.72
C GLU A 253 -1.72 0.50 -7.68
N GLY A 254 -1.41 0.86 -6.44
CA GLY A 254 -1.18 -0.05 -5.32
C GLY A 254 0.30 -0.40 -5.15
N GLY A 255 0.57 -1.56 -4.56
CA GLY A 255 1.93 -2.13 -4.51
C GLY A 255 2.70 -1.84 -3.23
N GLY A 256 1.99 -1.72 -2.11
CA GLY A 256 2.62 -1.42 -0.82
C GLY A 256 3.12 0.03 -0.73
N ASN A 257 3.63 0.43 0.45
CA ASN A 257 4.32 1.72 0.59
C ASN A 257 5.65 1.62 -0.18
N ALA A 258 5.70 2.30 -1.33
CA ALA A 258 6.79 2.26 -2.28
C ALA A 258 7.81 3.37 -1.99
N PHE A 259 9.05 2.97 -1.73
CA PHE A 259 10.20 3.85 -1.50
C PHE A 259 11.26 3.66 -2.59
N GLY A 260 10.87 3.06 -3.71
CA GLY A 260 11.76 2.70 -4.80
C GLY A 260 11.07 2.82 -6.15
N VAL A 261 11.91 2.98 -7.17
CA VAL A 261 11.62 2.55 -8.53
C VAL A 261 12.92 1.91 -9.01
N GLU A 262 12.88 0.65 -9.40
CA GLU A 262 13.97 -0.04 -10.11
C GLU A 262 13.49 -0.45 -11.49
N ILE A 263 14.37 -0.32 -12.47
CA ILE A 263 14.15 -0.69 -13.86
C ILE A 263 15.37 -1.49 -14.32
N ASP A 264 15.13 -2.74 -14.69
CA ASP A 264 16.17 -3.72 -15.01
C ASP A 264 16.59 -3.70 -16.48
N ASP A 265 17.47 -4.63 -16.88
CA ASP A 265 18.00 -4.68 -18.24
C ASP A 265 16.94 -5.00 -19.32
N LYS A 266 15.77 -5.55 -18.96
CA LYS A 266 14.64 -5.74 -19.89
C LYS A 266 13.59 -4.64 -19.77
N GLY A 267 13.85 -3.61 -18.97
CA GLY A 267 12.91 -2.50 -18.75
C GLY A 267 11.66 -2.92 -17.94
N ARG A 268 11.75 -4.00 -17.16
CA ARG A 268 10.70 -4.40 -16.21
C ARG A 268 10.81 -3.51 -14.97
N LEU A 269 9.67 -3.09 -14.42
CA LEU A 269 9.63 -2.08 -13.35
C LEU A 269 9.30 -2.74 -12.01
N TYR A 270 10.03 -2.35 -10.96
CA TYR A 270 9.87 -2.89 -9.61
C TYR A 270 9.90 -1.79 -8.53
N SER A 271 9.40 -2.11 -7.33
CA SER A 271 9.66 -1.35 -6.10
C SER A 271 9.73 -2.28 -4.90
N GLY A 272 10.60 -1.94 -3.94
CA GLY A 272 10.52 -2.46 -2.58
C GLY A 272 9.25 -2.01 -1.86
N HIS A 273 8.95 -2.66 -0.74
CA HIS A 273 7.86 -2.29 0.14
C HIS A 273 8.20 -2.67 1.59
N ASN A 274 7.94 -1.75 2.53
CA ASN A 274 7.97 -1.98 3.98
C ASN A 274 6.91 -2.96 4.54
N GLY A 275 6.58 -4.04 3.83
CA GLY A 275 5.75 -5.16 4.27
C GLY A 275 6.59 -6.35 4.75
N GLY A 276 5.96 -7.39 5.31
CA GLY A 276 6.63 -8.69 5.54
C GLY A 276 6.39 -9.64 4.35
N ASN A 277 7.10 -10.78 4.34
CA ASN A 277 6.81 -11.92 3.45
C ASN A 277 6.91 -11.65 1.93
N THR A 278 7.68 -10.65 1.50
CA THR A 278 7.88 -10.34 0.08
C THR A 278 9.21 -9.63 -0.16
N ARG A 279 9.71 -9.64 -1.41
CA ARG A 279 10.79 -8.76 -1.87
C ARG A 279 10.33 -7.51 -2.62
N GLY A 280 9.02 -7.22 -2.63
CA GLY A 280 8.44 -6.06 -3.30
C GLY A 280 7.53 -6.46 -4.44
N PHE A 281 7.28 -5.56 -5.39
CA PHE A 281 6.30 -5.77 -6.47
C PHE A 281 6.96 -5.63 -7.85
N HIS A 282 6.50 -6.42 -8.82
CA HIS A 282 6.79 -6.28 -10.25
C HIS A 282 5.57 -5.66 -10.94
N TYR A 283 5.75 -4.48 -11.56
CA TYR A 283 4.67 -3.61 -12.00
C TYR A 283 4.35 -3.73 -13.49
N MET A 284 3.09 -4.04 -13.81
CA MET A 284 2.54 -4.09 -15.16
C MET A 284 1.80 -2.79 -15.51
N GLN A 285 1.85 -2.40 -16.79
CA GLN A 285 1.22 -1.16 -17.25
C GLN A 285 -0.31 -1.22 -17.13
N GLY A 286 -0.90 -0.20 -16.50
CA GLY A 286 -2.35 -0.03 -16.31
C GLY A 286 -3.00 -1.00 -15.31
N SER A 287 -2.23 -1.60 -14.40
CA SER A 287 -2.68 -2.64 -13.47
C SER A 287 -2.96 -2.14 -12.04
N TYR A 288 -3.61 -2.98 -11.23
CA TYR A 288 -3.96 -2.72 -9.83
C TYR A 288 -3.35 -3.77 -8.89
N TYR A 289 -2.74 -3.32 -7.80
CA TYR A 289 -2.04 -4.12 -6.80
C TYR A 289 -2.69 -3.98 -5.41
N GLN A 290 -2.33 -4.88 -4.50
CA GLN A 290 -2.77 -4.83 -3.11
C GLN A 290 -2.46 -3.46 -2.48
N LYS A 291 -3.48 -2.87 -1.84
CA LYS A 291 -3.37 -1.70 -0.97
C LYS A 291 -3.73 -2.08 0.47
N GLY A 292 -3.27 -1.29 1.42
CA GLY A 292 -3.76 -1.34 2.80
C GLY A 292 -5.10 -0.60 2.89
N PHE A 293 -6.18 -1.19 2.38
CA PHE A 293 -7.42 -0.47 2.02
C PHE A 293 -7.98 0.45 3.12
N GLY A 294 -8.01 0.01 4.38
CA GLY A 294 -8.45 0.85 5.52
C GLY A 294 -7.53 2.03 5.91
N LYS A 295 -6.31 2.11 5.37
CA LYS A 295 -5.34 3.21 5.55
C LYS A 295 -5.11 4.03 4.27
N HIS A 296 -5.05 3.35 3.12
CA HIS A 296 -4.66 3.92 1.81
C HIS A 296 -5.85 4.06 0.84
N GLY A 297 -7.07 3.83 1.32
CA GLY A 297 -8.30 3.88 0.52
C GLY A 297 -8.47 2.70 -0.46
N PRO A 298 -9.62 2.65 -1.15
CA PRO A 298 -9.90 1.66 -2.19
C PRO A 298 -9.00 1.86 -3.42
N LEU A 299 -9.13 0.97 -4.41
CA LEU A 299 -8.62 1.20 -5.76
C LEU A 299 -9.42 2.29 -6.47
N SER A 300 -8.78 3.02 -7.40
CA SER A 300 -9.46 3.99 -8.27
C SER A 300 -10.55 3.37 -9.15
N ASN A 301 -10.45 2.07 -9.46
CA ASN A 301 -11.49 1.31 -10.12
C ASN A 301 -12.23 0.39 -9.12
N PRO A 302 -13.49 0.68 -8.75
CA PRO A 302 -14.28 -0.18 -7.86
C PRO A 302 -14.64 -1.54 -8.49
N TYR A 303 -14.46 -1.69 -9.80
CA TYR A 303 -14.73 -2.89 -10.58
C TYR A 303 -13.48 -3.73 -10.89
N ALA A 304 -12.34 -3.43 -10.26
CA ALA A 304 -11.10 -4.19 -10.44
C ALA A 304 -11.27 -5.70 -10.14
N PHE A 305 -12.20 -6.07 -9.24
CA PHE A 305 -12.60 -7.47 -8.93
C PHE A 305 -11.43 -8.46 -8.76
N GLY A 306 -10.37 -7.95 -8.15
CA GLY A 306 -9.08 -8.59 -7.99
C GLY A 306 -7.96 -7.56 -8.07
N TYR A 307 -6.78 -7.93 -7.61
CA TYR A 307 -5.56 -7.13 -7.64
C TYR A 307 -4.35 -8.04 -7.51
N PHE A 308 -3.21 -7.58 -7.98
CA PHE A 308 -1.95 -8.32 -7.89
C PHE A 308 -1.35 -8.27 -6.50
N GLN A 309 -0.77 -9.40 -6.10
CA GLN A 309 -0.01 -9.53 -4.86
C GLN A 309 1.44 -9.11 -5.09
N ALA A 310 2.22 -9.09 -4.01
CA ALA A 310 3.65 -8.86 -4.07
C ALA A 310 4.39 -10.08 -4.66
N MET A 311 5.62 -9.89 -5.12
CA MET A 311 6.50 -10.98 -5.57
C MET A 311 6.62 -12.04 -4.49
N LYS A 312 6.38 -13.29 -4.88
CA LYS A 312 6.25 -14.46 -4.01
C LYS A 312 7.58 -14.73 -3.30
N HIS A 313 7.50 -15.00 -2.00
CA HIS A 313 8.68 -15.09 -1.13
C HIS A 313 8.34 -15.88 0.15
N ALA A 314 9.38 -16.29 0.89
CA ALA A 314 9.23 -16.93 2.19
C ALA A 314 8.70 -15.95 3.28
N LYS A 315 8.23 -16.47 4.41
CA LYS A 315 7.87 -15.65 5.58
C LYS A 315 9.13 -15.01 6.17
N VAL A 316 9.19 -13.69 6.25
CA VAL A 316 10.39 -12.93 6.67
C VAL A 316 10.01 -11.67 7.47
N PRO A 317 10.93 -11.11 8.28
CA PRO A 317 10.76 -9.82 8.93
C PRO A 317 10.40 -8.70 7.95
N ARG A 318 9.84 -7.60 8.50
CA ARG A 318 9.42 -6.41 7.73
C ARG A 318 10.57 -5.88 6.88
N PHE A 319 10.34 -5.76 5.58
CA PHE A 319 11.38 -5.76 4.56
C PHE A 319 11.75 -4.36 4.02
N THR A 320 12.73 -4.35 3.12
CA THR A 320 13.35 -3.25 2.39
C THR A 320 12.42 -2.24 1.78
N HIS A 321 12.93 -1.01 1.78
CA HIS A 321 12.29 0.16 1.22
C HIS A 321 12.70 0.33 -0.27
N ASN A 322 14.00 0.31 -0.61
CA ASN A 322 14.50 0.34 -1.99
C ASN A 322 15.52 -0.77 -2.34
N PHE A 323 15.57 -1.22 -3.59
CA PHE A 323 16.51 -2.26 -4.07
C PHE A 323 17.01 -2.00 -5.49
N ILE A 324 18.09 -2.68 -5.87
CA ILE A 324 18.55 -2.82 -7.26
C ILE A 324 18.56 -4.29 -7.67
N ILE A 325 18.51 -4.55 -8.98
CA ILE A 325 18.96 -5.84 -9.55
C ILE A 325 20.39 -5.64 -10.05
N TYR A 326 21.31 -6.51 -9.64
CA TYR A 326 22.74 -6.33 -9.89
C TYR A 326 23.13 -6.76 -11.32
N GLU A 327 23.12 -5.78 -12.22
CA GLU A 327 23.34 -5.95 -13.66
C GLU A 327 24.63 -5.25 -14.12
N ALA A 328 25.74 -5.62 -13.48
CA ALA A 328 27.10 -5.34 -13.91
C ALA A 328 27.99 -6.58 -13.70
N GLU A 329 29.12 -6.61 -14.39
CA GLU A 329 30.01 -7.79 -14.41
C GLU A 329 31.29 -7.60 -13.56
N THR A 330 31.29 -6.69 -12.57
CA THR A 330 32.48 -6.35 -11.78
C THR A 330 32.52 -6.95 -10.37
N LEU A 331 31.37 -7.23 -9.73
CA LEU A 331 31.33 -8.14 -8.58
C LEU A 331 31.55 -9.59 -9.03
N PRO A 332 31.99 -10.50 -8.13
CA PRO A 332 32.12 -11.93 -8.42
C PRO A 332 30.84 -12.54 -9.03
N LYS A 333 31.00 -13.41 -10.03
CA LYS A 333 29.90 -13.94 -10.88
C LYS A 333 28.70 -14.55 -10.13
N LYS A 334 28.89 -15.00 -8.90
CA LYS A 334 27.81 -15.52 -8.02
C LYS A 334 26.73 -14.48 -7.67
N TYR A 335 26.99 -13.18 -7.89
CA TYR A 335 26.11 -12.06 -7.56
C TYR A 335 25.29 -11.52 -8.76
N TRP A 336 25.58 -11.98 -9.99
CA TRP A 336 25.01 -11.38 -11.21
C TRP A 336 23.52 -11.71 -11.36
N GLY A 337 22.69 -10.69 -11.60
CA GLY A 337 21.23 -10.82 -11.69
C GLY A 337 20.51 -11.03 -10.35
N HIS A 338 21.22 -10.95 -9.21
CA HIS A 338 20.60 -11.00 -7.88
C HIS A 338 20.08 -9.62 -7.44
N LEU A 339 19.02 -9.63 -6.64
CA LEU A 339 18.44 -8.45 -6.02
C LEU A 339 19.25 -8.09 -4.77
N PHE A 340 19.70 -6.84 -4.68
CA PHE A 340 20.32 -6.28 -3.48
C PHE A 340 19.40 -5.20 -2.91
N GLY A 341 18.99 -5.36 -1.65
CA GLY A 341 17.99 -4.50 -1.01
C GLY A 341 18.41 -4.02 0.37
N VAL A 342 18.07 -2.78 0.72
CA VAL A 342 18.43 -2.19 2.03
C VAL A 342 17.33 -2.44 3.06
N GLU A 343 17.63 -3.04 4.20
CA GLU A 343 16.68 -3.32 5.29
C GLU A 343 16.88 -2.30 6.42
N PRO A 344 16.32 -1.08 6.33
CA PRO A 344 16.68 0.03 7.21
C PRO A 344 16.21 -0.15 8.65
N LEU A 345 15.16 -0.94 8.89
CA LEU A 345 14.71 -1.30 10.25
C LEU A 345 15.62 -2.33 10.94
N GLN A 346 16.51 -2.99 10.18
CA GLN A 346 17.39 -4.06 10.65
C GLN A 346 18.89 -3.71 10.51
N GLY A 347 19.24 -2.56 9.95
CA GLY A 347 20.62 -2.10 9.80
C GLY A 347 21.48 -3.06 8.96
N ARG A 348 21.01 -3.44 7.77
CA ARG A 348 21.71 -4.41 6.90
C ARG A 348 21.29 -4.30 5.44
N VAL A 349 22.07 -4.92 4.55
CA VAL A 349 21.72 -5.17 3.15
C VAL A 349 21.40 -6.66 2.99
N VAL A 350 20.38 -6.99 2.20
CA VAL A 350 20.04 -8.35 1.76
C VAL A 350 20.57 -8.65 0.36
N GLU A 351 20.89 -9.92 0.12
CA GLU A 351 20.96 -10.48 -1.22
C GLU A 351 19.83 -11.51 -1.39
N SER A 352 19.05 -11.36 -2.45
CA SER A 352 17.99 -12.31 -2.83
C SER A 352 18.13 -12.73 -4.28
N LYS A 353 17.97 -14.03 -4.54
CA LYS A 353 17.79 -14.57 -5.89
C LYS A 353 16.43 -14.16 -6.43
N VAL A 354 16.35 -13.90 -7.74
CA VAL A 354 15.10 -13.67 -8.48
C VAL A 354 14.91 -14.82 -9.48
N THR A 355 13.71 -15.39 -9.55
CA THR A 355 13.35 -16.41 -10.54
C THR A 355 11.96 -16.13 -11.11
N ALA A 356 11.70 -16.60 -12.34
CA ALA A 356 10.41 -16.40 -12.99
C ALA A 356 9.28 -17.14 -12.26
N ASP A 357 8.08 -16.56 -12.28
CA ASP A 357 6.82 -17.14 -11.83
C ASP A 357 5.72 -16.63 -12.79
N GLY A 358 5.57 -17.31 -13.93
CA GLY A 358 4.73 -16.86 -15.05
C GLY A 358 5.18 -15.53 -15.66
N SER A 359 4.23 -14.61 -15.85
CA SER A 359 4.43 -13.19 -16.20
C SER A 359 4.97 -12.32 -15.04
N SER A 360 5.32 -12.93 -13.91
CA SER A 360 5.88 -12.26 -12.74
C SER A 360 7.12 -12.98 -12.22
N TYR A 361 7.53 -12.65 -11.00
CA TYR A 361 8.74 -13.16 -10.38
C TYR A 361 8.51 -13.57 -8.92
N GLN A 362 9.24 -14.59 -8.51
CA GLN A 362 9.40 -15.02 -7.12
C GLN A 362 10.85 -14.81 -6.69
N THR A 363 11.08 -14.83 -5.38
CA THR A 363 12.36 -14.43 -4.79
C THR A 363 12.72 -15.27 -3.58
N GLU A 364 14.02 -15.45 -3.34
CA GLU A 364 14.59 -16.30 -2.28
C GLU A 364 15.77 -15.57 -1.63
N ASP A 365 15.86 -15.54 -0.30
CA ASP A 365 17.00 -14.94 0.39
C ASP A 365 18.22 -15.85 0.36
N LEU A 366 19.37 -15.31 -0.05
CA LEU A 366 20.64 -16.04 -0.07
C LEU A 366 21.49 -15.70 1.16
N GLN A 367 21.71 -14.42 1.43
CA GLN A 367 22.53 -13.97 2.56
C GLN A 367 22.23 -12.50 2.95
N ARG A 368 23.01 -11.98 3.91
CA ARG A 368 23.06 -10.57 4.29
C ARG A 368 24.49 -10.04 4.03
N PRO A 369 24.81 -9.60 2.79
CA PRO A 369 26.18 -9.25 2.40
C PRO A 369 26.74 -8.00 3.09
N VAL A 370 25.91 -7.23 3.80
CA VAL A 370 26.35 -6.17 4.71
C VAL A 370 25.51 -6.26 5.98
N ALA A 371 26.16 -6.48 7.12
CA ALA A 371 25.54 -6.42 8.45
C ALA A 371 26.47 -5.68 9.42
N THR A 372 25.93 -5.11 10.50
CA THR A 372 26.73 -4.33 11.45
C THR A 372 26.22 -4.41 12.89
N THR A 373 27.12 -4.23 13.85
CA THR A 373 26.78 -3.97 15.26
C THR A 373 26.41 -2.51 15.54
N ASP A 374 26.67 -1.58 14.59
CA ASP A 374 26.24 -0.19 14.70
C ASP A 374 24.72 -0.07 14.58
N LYS A 375 24.07 0.18 15.73
CA LYS A 375 22.61 0.27 15.82
C LYS A 375 22.03 1.53 15.17
N ARG A 376 22.82 2.52 14.75
CA ARG A 376 22.37 3.73 14.04
C ARG A 376 22.44 3.62 12.51
N PHE A 377 23.04 2.58 11.94
CA PHE A 377 23.04 2.38 10.49
C PHE A 377 21.61 2.20 9.94
N ARG A 378 21.19 3.10 9.05
CA ARG A 378 19.85 3.18 8.42
C ARG A 378 20.00 3.36 6.90
N PRO A 379 20.32 2.29 6.16
CA PRO A 379 20.46 2.35 4.72
C PRO A 379 19.08 2.55 4.04
N VAL A 380 18.81 3.73 3.52
CA VAL A 380 17.48 4.12 2.97
C VAL A 380 17.38 4.03 1.45
N ASP A 381 18.48 4.21 0.74
CA ASP A 381 18.56 4.14 -0.73
C ASP A 381 19.78 3.34 -1.19
N ILE A 382 19.72 2.78 -2.41
CA ILE A 382 20.73 1.90 -3.00
C ILE A 382 20.78 2.08 -4.52
N LYS A 383 21.99 2.06 -5.09
CA LYS A 383 22.25 2.28 -6.52
C LYS A 383 23.41 1.41 -7.04
N LEU A 384 23.37 1.10 -8.33
CA LEU A 384 24.50 0.56 -9.09
C LEU A 384 25.36 1.74 -9.61
N GLY A 385 26.66 1.71 -9.32
CA GLY A 385 27.60 2.75 -9.74
C GLY A 385 28.23 2.52 -11.12
N PRO A 386 28.98 3.51 -11.65
CA PRO A 386 29.70 3.38 -12.93
C PRO A 386 30.83 2.34 -12.85
N ASP A 387 31.50 2.21 -11.72
CA ASP A 387 32.47 1.15 -11.39
C ASP A 387 31.82 -0.25 -11.24
N GLY A 388 30.49 -0.32 -11.33
CA GLY A 388 29.71 -1.52 -11.08
C GLY A 388 29.70 -1.95 -9.61
N ALA A 389 30.13 -1.09 -8.69
CA ALA A 389 29.95 -1.29 -7.26
C ALA A 389 28.51 -0.96 -6.83
N ILE A 390 28.14 -1.42 -5.64
CA ILE A 390 26.83 -1.16 -5.03
C ILE A 390 27.01 -0.04 -4.00
N TYR A 391 26.33 1.08 -4.19
CA TYR A 391 26.35 2.23 -3.28
C TYR A 391 25.05 2.31 -2.49
N PHE A 392 25.10 2.72 -1.22
CA PHE A 392 23.90 2.97 -0.42
C PHE A 392 24.02 4.18 0.50
N CYS A 393 22.90 4.89 0.64
CA CYS A 393 22.73 6.07 1.49
C CYS A 393 22.34 5.64 2.91
N ASP A 394 23.12 6.04 3.90
CA ASP A 394 22.86 5.82 5.33
C ASP A 394 22.46 7.15 5.99
N MET A 395 21.22 7.21 6.49
CA MET A 395 20.68 8.39 7.19
C MET A 395 21.24 8.52 8.64
N TYR A 396 21.91 7.48 9.16
CA TYR A 396 22.57 7.40 10.47
C TYR A 396 21.69 7.72 11.70
N GLU A 397 20.44 7.24 11.72
CA GLU A 397 19.41 7.62 12.68
C GLU A 397 19.07 6.51 13.71
N HIS A 398 18.77 6.89 14.95
CA HIS A 398 18.41 5.95 16.03
C HIS A 398 17.11 5.18 15.74
N GLN A 399 16.04 5.83 15.26
CA GLN A 399 14.85 5.16 14.75
C GLN A 399 14.21 5.91 13.57
N ILE A 400 13.84 5.16 12.54
CA ILE A 400 13.19 5.66 11.30
C ILE A 400 11.65 5.57 11.32
N ALA A 401 11.06 5.46 12.52
CA ALA A 401 9.66 5.10 12.68
C ALA A 401 8.78 6.36 12.78
N HIS A 402 7.84 6.50 11.84
CA HIS A 402 6.72 7.46 11.77
C HIS A 402 6.45 8.33 13.03
N GLY A 403 6.18 7.72 14.18
CA GLY A 403 5.79 8.43 15.40
C GLY A 403 6.91 9.15 16.15
N GLN A 404 8.18 8.75 15.96
CA GLN A 404 9.33 9.28 16.73
C GLN A 404 10.01 10.46 16.03
N HIS A 405 10.07 10.47 14.69
CA HIS A 405 10.49 11.66 13.93
C HIS A 405 9.64 12.89 14.30
N TYR A 406 8.33 12.70 14.40
CA TYR A 406 7.40 13.75 14.83
C TYR A 406 7.50 14.15 16.31
N SER A 407 8.33 13.48 17.12
CA SER A 407 8.67 13.88 18.51
C SER A 407 9.97 14.68 18.65
N GLY A 408 10.57 15.14 17.54
CA GLY A 408 11.73 16.03 17.55
C GLY A 408 13.08 15.32 17.83
N GLN A 409 13.12 14.00 17.65
CA GLN A 409 14.30 13.16 17.89
C GLN A 409 15.02 12.82 16.56
N VAL A 410 15.26 13.84 15.72
CA VAL A 410 15.88 13.68 14.39
C VAL A 410 17.25 14.35 14.38
N GLU A 411 18.31 13.57 14.17
CA GLU A 411 19.70 14.08 14.19
C GLU A 411 20.15 14.54 12.80
N LYS A 412 19.81 15.79 12.44
CA LYS A 412 20.18 16.47 11.19
C LYS A 412 21.70 16.68 10.98
N GLY A 413 22.53 16.26 11.93
CA GLY A 413 23.98 16.45 11.93
C GLY A 413 24.77 15.45 11.09
N ASP A 414 24.20 14.26 10.87
CA ASP A 414 24.95 13.07 10.48
C ASP A 414 24.46 12.49 9.15
N GLY A 415 25.26 11.62 8.51
CA GLY A 415 24.87 10.90 7.31
C GLY A 415 26.06 10.41 6.51
N ARG A 416 25.94 9.24 5.88
CA ARG A 416 27.08 8.53 5.28
C ARG A 416 26.68 7.87 3.97
N ILE A 417 27.61 7.71 3.05
CA ILE A 417 27.44 6.90 1.83
C ILE A 417 28.56 5.86 1.79
N TYR A 418 28.15 4.61 1.60
CA TYR A 418 29.03 3.46 1.54
C TYR A 418 29.08 2.89 0.12
N ARG A 419 30.23 2.29 -0.23
CA ARG A 419 30.45 1.49 -1.44
C ARG A 419 30.78 0.05 -1.03
N LEU A 420 30.00 -0.91 -1.53
CA LEU A 420 30.28 -2.34 -1.50
C LEU A 420 30.79 -2.76 -2.89
N THR A 421 32.01 -3.27 -2.96
CA THR A 421 32.67 -3.65 -4.22
C THR A 421 33.49 -4.92 -4.07
N ALA A 422 34.00 -5.48 -5.18
CA ALA A 422 34.88 -6.64 -5.15
C ALA A 422 36.19 -6.31 -4.41
N LYS A 423 36.74 -7.28 -3.68
CA LYS A 423 37.96 -7.07 -2.88
C LYS A 423 39.19 -6.71 -3.72
N ASP A 424 39.26 -7.22 -4.95
CA ASP A 424 40.25 -6.96 -5.98
C ASP A 424 39.76 -5.96 -7.05
N ALA A 425 38.67 -5.23 -6.80
CA ALA A 425 38.14 -4.22 -7.71
C ALA A 425 39.20 -3.17 -8.06
N LYS A 426 39.39 -2.97 -9.37
CA LYS A 426 40.29 -1.96 -9.92
C LYS A 426 39.61 -0.59 -9.88
N PRO A 427 40.33 0.51 -9.60
CA PRO A 427 39.77 1.85 -9.71
C PRO A 427 39.32 2.15 -11.14
N LEU A 428 38.25 2.94 -11.28
CA LEU A 428 37.71 3.34 -12.57
C LEU A 428 38.41 4.63 -13.03
N ALA A 429 39.02 4.59 -14.22
CA ALA A 429 39.64 5.79 -14.80
C ALA A 429 38.57 6.86 -15.10
N PRO A 430 38.86 8.17 -14.87
CA PRO A 430 37.91 9.24 -15.16
C PRO A 430 37.48 9.27 -16.63
N PHE A 431 36.19 9.50 -16.86
CA PHE A 431 35.57 9.43 -18.20
C PHE A 431 34.50 10.50 -18.37
N ASP A 432 34.04 10.68 -19.61
CA ASP A 432 32.96 11.60 -19.95
C ASP A 432 32.19 11.07 -21.16
N LEU A 433 30.96 10.58 -20.95
CA LEU A 433 30.07 10.13 -22.02
C LEU A 433 29.40 11.32 -22.74
N GLY A 434 29.29 12.47 -22.08
CA GLY A 434 28.78 13.71 -22.67
C GLY A 434 29.67 14.21 -23.82
N LYS A 435 30.99 14.00 -23.73
CA LYS A 435 31.97 14.30 -24.78
C LYS A 435 31.98 13.32 -25.96
N LYS A 436 31.40 12.11 -25.83
CA LYS A 436 31.31 11.16 -26.95
C LYS A 436 30.31 11.62 -27.99
N SER A 437 30.63 11.52 -29.27
CA SER A 437 29.65 11.71 -30.36
C SER A 437 28.51 10.68 -30.28
N SER A 438 27.35 10.99 -30.86
CA SER A 438 26.20 10.07 -30.86
C SER A 438 26.54 8.73 -31.55
N GLN A 439 27.40 8.77 -32.57
CA GLN A 439 27.89 7.58 -33.26
C GLN A 439 28.75 6.68 -32.35
N GLU A 440 29.58 7.27 -31.48
CA GLU A 440 30.34 6.50 -30.48
C GLU A 440 29.47 5.92 -29.37
N LEU A 441 28.37 6.58 -29.01
CA LEU A 441 27.43 6.07 -28.01
C LEU A 441 26.74 4.77 -28.45
N ILE A 442 26.67 4.48 -29.76
CA ILE A 442 26.10 3.22 -30.27
C ILE A 442 26.88 2.00 -29.74
N ALA A 443 28.20 2.12 -29.55
CA ALA A 443 29.02 1.06 -28.97
C ALA A 443 28.88 0.96 -27.43
N VAL A 444 28.44 2.04 -26.77
CA VAL A 444 28.18 2.04 -25.32
C VAL A 444 26.90 1.26 -24.98
N LEU A 445 25.99 1.08 -25.94
CA LEU A 445 24.81 0.21 -25.81
C LEU A 445 25.15 -1.29 -25.63
N ASP A 446 26.38 -1.72 -25.90
CA ASP A 446 26.85 -3.10 -25.66
C ASP A 446 27.63 -3.24 -24.33
N HIS A 447 27.73 -2.17 -23.52
CA HIS A 447 28.54 -2.20 -22.30
C HIS A 447 27.93 -3.10 -21.21
N PRO A 448 28.71 -3.97 -20.53
CA PRO A 448 28.17 -4.97 -19.60
C PRO A 448 27.49 -4.36 -18.36
N ASN A 449 28.08 -3.33 -17.74
CA ASN A 449 27.39 -2.57 -16.67
C ASN A 449 26.22 -1.77 -17.28
N ARG A 450 24.99 -2.12 -16.87
CA ARG A 450 23.71 -1.49 -17.24
C ARG A 450 23.73 0.03 -17.13
N TRP A 451 24.46 0.57 -16.14
CA TRP A 451 24.56 2.01 -15.91
C TRP A 451 25.03 2.78 -17.15
N PHE A 452 26.05 2.28 -17.86
CA PHE A 452 26.58 2.93 -19.07
C PHE A 452 25.55 2.94 -20.21
N ARG A 453 24.79 1.85 -20.36
CA ARG A 453 23.72 1.74 -21.36
C ARG A 453 22.60 2.73 -21.06
N GLN A 454 22.17 2.81 -19.80
CA GLN A 454 21.16 3.77 -19.33
C GLN A 454 21.61 5.23 -19.55
N GLN A 455 22.89 5.59 -19.33
CA GLN A 455 23.40 6.92 -19.67
C GLN A 455 23.51 7.17 -21.19
N ALA A 456 23.87 6.17 -21.99
CA ALA A 456 23.88 6.29 -23.44
C ALA A 456 22.47 6.56 -24.00
N LEU A 457 21.46 5.81 -23.55
CA LEU A 457 20.05 6.08 -23.84
C LEU A 457 19.66 7.51 -23.45
N ARG A 458 19.98 7.92 -22.21
CA ARG A 458 19.72 9.27 -21.71
C ARG A 458 20.27 10.34 -22.66
N LEU A 459 21.51 10.17 -23.14
CA LEU A 459 22.18 11.08 -24.07
C LEU A 459 21.59 11.04 -25.50
N PHE A 460 21.14 9.88 -26.01
CA PHE A 460 20.39 9.82 -27.26
C PHE A 460 19.09 10.63 -27.18
N GLY A 461 18.34 10.48 -26.08
CA GLY A 461 17.09 11.23 -25.85
C GLY A 461 17.29 12.73 -25.60
N ASP A 462 18.45 13.14 -25.09
CA ASP A 462 18.82 14.56 -24.93
C ASP A 462 19.20 15.22 -26.25
N ARG A 463 19.95 14.51 -27.11
CA ARG A 463 20.50 15.05 -28.37
C ARG A 463 19.53 14.94 -29.55
N LYS A 464 18.75 13.87 -29.61
CA LYS A 464 17.82 13.52 -30.71
C LYS A 464 18.48 13.61 -32.08
N ASP A 465 19.70 13.09 -32.14
CA ASP A 465 20.57 13.15 -33.32
C ASP A 465 20.05 12.22 -34.41
N ALA A 466 19.43 12.79 -35.44
CA ALA A 466 18.87 12.01 -36.55
C ALA A 466 19.95 11.28 -37.37
N SER A 467 21.23 11.65 -37.28
CA SER A 467 22.30 11.05 -38.09
C SER A 467 22.60 9.59 -37.71
N VAL A 468 22.31 9.18 -36.47
CA VAL A 468 22.51 7.79 -36.01
C VAL A 468 21.36 6.85 -36.35
N ILE A 469 20.20 7.35 -36.81
CA ILE A 469 19.02 6.54 -37.12
C ILE A 469 19.34 5.36 -38.07
N PRO A 470 20.09 5.50 -39.17
CA PRO A 470 20.43 4.38 -40.04
C PRO A 470 21.28 3.31 -39.34
N ALA A 471 22.26 3.72 -38.53
CA ALA A 471 23.13 2.80 -37.78
C ALA A 471 22.38 2.10 -36.64
N LEU A 472 21.43 2.77 -35.99
CA LEU A 472 20.56 2.17 -34.97
C LEU A 472 19.55 1.20 -35.59
N LYS A 473 18.93 1.54 -36.73
CA LYS A 473 18.10 0.59 -37.52
C LYS A 473 18.94 -0.62 -37.98
N GLN A 474 20.18 -0.43 -38.40
CA GLN A 474 21.09 -1.54 -38.75
C GLN A 474 21.35 -2.43 -37.53
N LYS A 475 21.77 -1.86 -36.40
CA LYS A 475 22.06 -2.61 -35.16
C LYS A 475 20.85 -3.42 -34.69
N LEU A 476 19.69 -2.79 -34.56
CA LEU A 476 18.41 -3.41 -34.17
C LEU A 476 18.03 -4.65 -34.99
N PHE A 477 18.44 -4.73 -36.26
CA PHE A 477 18.08 -5.84 -37.15
C PHE A 477 19.28 -6.71 -37.57
N ALA A 478 20.47 -6.49 -36.98
CA ALA A 478 21.69 -7.25 -37.24
C ALA A 478 22.32 -7.84 -35.96
N SER A 479 21.84 -7.46 -34.77
CA SER A 479 22.13 -8.12 -33.50
C SER A 479 20.85 -8.67 -32.86
N ASP A 480 21.02 -9.34 -31.72
CA ASP A 480 19.97 -10.01 -30.96
C ASP A 480 20.11 -9.75 -29.45
N GLY A 481 19.20 -10.32 -28.65
CA GLY A 481 19.17 -10.16 -27.20
C GLY A 481 19.18 -8.71 -26.72
N GLN A 482 20.03 -8.42 -25.73
CA GLN A 482 20.16 -7.06 -25.16
C GLN A 482 20.61 -6.03 -26.20
N SER A 483 21.50 -6.41 -27.12
CA SER A 483 22.09 -5.48 -28.10
C SER A 483 21.03 -4.89 -29.03
N ALA A 484 20.05 -5.71 -29.43
CA ALA A 484 18.90 -5.28 -30.22
C ALA A 484 17.91 -4.44 -29.40
N LEU A 485 17.65 -4.81 -28.13
CA LEU A 485 16.73 -4.08 -27.26
C LEU A 485 17.22 -2.65 -26.95
N GLU A 486 18.50 -2.50 -26.62
CA GLU A 486 19.13 -1.20 -26.40
C GLU A 486 19.12 -0.34 -27.69
N ALA A 487 19.28 -0.97 -28.86
CA ALA A 487 19.16 -0.30 -30.15
C ALA A 487 17.72 0.16 -30.45
N LEU A 488 16.68 -0.61 -30.09
CA LEU A 488 15.28 -0.20 -30.20
C LEU A 488 15.00 1.06 -29.38
N TRP A 489 15.45 1.08 -28.13
CA TRP A 489 15.28 2.21 -27.23
C TRP A 489 16.04 3.45 -27.71
N ALA A 490 17.32 3.32 -28.08
CA ALA A 490 18.10 4.41 -28.65
C ALA A 490 17.48 4.96 -29.95
N LEU A 491 16.91 4.09 -30.79
CA LEU A 491 16.22 4.47 -32.03
C LEU A 491 14.94 5.27 -31.76
N ASN A 492 14.12 4.82 -30.80
CA ASN A 492 12.94 5.56 -30.32
C ASN A 492 13.32 6.95 -29.76
N LEU A 493 14.34 6.99 -28.89
CA LEU A 493 14.83 8.22 -28.27
C LEU A 493 15.42 9.22 -29.27
N SER A 494 15.99 8.71 -30.37
CA SER A 494 16.50 9.51 -31.50
C SER A 494 15.42 9.89 -32.52
N GLY A 495 14.14 9.50 -32.30
CA GLY A 495 13.02 9.82 -33.19
C GLY A 495 12.91 8.96 -34.46
N GLY A 496 13.61 7.82 -34.53
CA GLY A 496 13.64 6.91 -35.68
C GLY A 496 12.76 5.66 -35.58
N PHE A 497 11.87 5.58 -34.59
CA PHE A 497 10.89 4.50 -34.44
C PHE A 497 9.61 4.85 -35.22
N ASP A 498 9.44 4.20 -36.36
CA ASP A 498 8.31 4.37 -37.29
C ASP A 498 7.56 3.04 -37.51
N GLU A 499 6.46 3.06 -38.26
CA GLU A 499 5.64 1.86 -38.48
C GLU A 499 6.37 0.74 -39.27
N GLU A 500 7.35 1.07 -40.12
CA GLU A 500 8.18 0.08 -40.81
C GLU A 500 9.08 -0.66 -39.82
N VAL A 501 9.78 0.10 -38.96
CA VAL A 501 10.57 -0.45 -37.85
C VAL A 501 9.68 -1.27 -36.94
N ALA A 502 8.51 -0.77 -36.55
CA ALA A 502 7.61 -1.47 -35.64
C ALA A 502 7.08 -2.78 -36.25
N ALA A 503 6.60 -2.77 -37.50
CA ALA A 503 6.11 -3.97 -38.20
C ALA A 503 7.20 -5.04 -38.42
N LYS A 504 8.48 -4.65 -38.41
CA LYS A 504 9.63 -5.57 -38.44
C LYS A 504 10.03 -6.04 -37.03
N SER A 505 10.06 -5.14 -36.04
CA SER A 505 10.41 -5.46 -34.65
C SER A 505 9.36 -6.31 -33.93
N LEU A 506 8.08 -6.23 -34.32
CA LEU A 506 7.03 -7.18 -33.89
C LEU A 506 7.32 -8.63 -34.32
N LYS A 507 8.25 -8.86 -35.25
CA LYS A 507 8.68 -10.18 -35.76
C LYS A 507 10.12 -10.53 -35.34
N HIS A 508 10.72 -9.73 -34.45
CA HIS A 508 12.08 -9.95 -33.96
C HIS A 508 12.18 -11.24 -33.13
N SER A 509 13.34 -11.89 -33.13
CA SER A 509 13.59 -13.16 -32.42
C SER A 509 13.52 -13.00 -30.90
N ASP A 510 14.22 -12.00 -30.35
CA ASP A 510 14.17 -11.65 -28.93
C ASP A 510 12.76 -11.16 -28.53
N PRO A 511 12.16 -11.71 -27.45
CA PRO A 511 10.81 -11.37 -27.03
C PRO A 511 10.69 -9.99 -26.37
N TYR A 512 11.76 -9.46 -25.76
CA TYR A 512 11.72 -8.15 -25.12
C TYR A 512 11.72 -7.02 -26.15
N VAL A 513 12.39 -7.21 -27.29
CA VAL A 513 12.23 -6.33 -28.47
C VAL A 513 10.77 -6.30 -28.94
N ARG A 514 10.09 -7.45 -29.01
CA ARG A 514 8.64 -7.50 -29.34
C ARG A 514 7.80 -6.78 -28.28
N ALA A 515 7.98 -7.10 -26.99
CA ALA A 515 7.23 -6.48 -25.89
C ALA A 515 7.39 -4.95 -25.84
N TRP A 516 8.61 -4.43 -26.03
CA TRP A 516 8.84 -2.99 -26.05
C TRP A 516 8.32 -2.32 -27.32
N THR A 517 8.37 -2.99 -28.48
CA THR A 517 7.68 -2.51 -29.69
C THR A 517 6.18 -2.36 -29.44
N ILE A 518 5.55 -3.33 -28.80
CA ILE A 518 4.12 -3.27 -28.41
C ILE A 518 3.84 -2.12 -27.45
N ARG A 519 4.68 -1.91 -26.41
CA ARG A 519 4.51 -0.80 -25.45
C ARG A 519 4.62 0.56 -26.13
N LEU A 520 5.68 0.79 -26.91
CA LEU A 520 5.93 2.05 -27.61
C LEU A 520 4.80 2.39 -28.61
N LEU A 521 4.30 1.39 -29.35
CA LEU A 521 3.14 1.55 -30.24
C LEU A 521 1.85 1.94 -29.49
N CYS A 522 1.62 1.38 -28.31
CA CYS A 522 0.33 1.51 -27.61
C CYS A 522 0.29 2.61 -26.54
N ASP A 523 1.41 3.31 -26.33
CA ASP A 523 1.52 4.40 -25.35
C ASP A 523 0.65 5.60 -25.73
N ASP A 524 0.54 5.96 -27.02
CA ASP A 524 -0.34 7.03 -27.52
C ASP A 524 -1.81 6.60 -27.69
N HIS A 525 -2.22 5.45 -27.12
CA HIS A 525 -3.59 4.92 -27.09
C HIS A 525 -4.24 4.59 -28.44
N GLN A 526 -3.52 4.68 -29.56
CA GLN A 526 -4.00 4.40 -30.91
C GLN A 526 -2.88 3.79 -31.77
N VAL A 527 -3.26 3.03 -32.80
CA VAL A 527 -2.35 2.45 -33.81
C VAL A 527 -3.02 2.49 -35.18
N SER A 528 -2.24 2.39 -36.27
CA SER A 528 -2.80 2.17 -37.61
C SER A 528 -3.55 0.83 -37.71
N PRO A 529 -4.52 0.67 -38.63
CA PRO A 529 -5.19 -0.60 -38.88
C PRO A 529 -4.20 -1.75 -39.17
N GLU A 530 -3.14 -1.47 -39.92
CA GLU A 530 -2.10 -2.42 -40.35
C GLU A 530 -1.24 -2.91 -39.18
N ILE A 531 -0.91 -2.03 -38.23
CA ILE A 531 -0.27 -2.42 -36.97
C ILE A 531 -1.29 -3.15 -36.07
N GLY A 532 -2.53 -2.68 -36.02
CA GLY A 532 -3.62 -3.32 -35.27
C GLY A 532 -3.78 -4.79 -35.64
N GLN A 533 -3.91 -5.11 -36.93
CA GLN A 533 -4.02 -6.51 -37.41
C GLN A 533 -2.77 -7.35 -37.07
N GLN A 534 -1.57 -6.75 -37.06
CA GLN A 534 -0.36 -7.45 -36.64
C GLN A 534 -0.35 -7.77 -35.13
N LEU A 535 -0.84 -6.86 -34.28
CA LEU A 535 -1.01 -7.10 -32.84
C LEU A 535 -2.07 -8.18 -32.56
N ILE A 536 -3.17 -8.20 -33.33
CA ILE A 536 -4.22 -9.22 -33.27
C ILE A 536 -3.67 -10.60 -33.62
N ALA A 537 -2.91 -10.70 -34.71
CA ALA A 537 -2.29 -11.96 -35.15
C ALA A 537 -1.21 -12.45 -34.17
N LEU A 538 -0.42 -11.53 -33.59
CA LEU A 538 0.60 -11.86 -32.60
C LEU A 538 -0.02 -12.43 -31.31
N ALA A 539 -1.16 -11.91 -30.85
CA ALA A 539 -1.88 -12.43 -29.68
C ALA A 539 -2.27 -13.92 -29.80
N LEU A 540 -2.57 -14.40 -31.01
CA LEU A 540 -2.87 -15.82 -31.27
C LEU A 540 -1.63 -16.73 -31.23
N THR A 541 -0.43 -16.18 -31.42
CA THR A 541 0.76 -16.97 -31.78
C THR A 541 1.97 -16.78 -30.87
N GLU A 542 1.99 -15.72 -30.05
CA GLU A 542 3.13 -15.32 -29.22
C GLU A 542 3.45 -16.35 -28.10
N PRO A 543 4.61 -17.03 -28.15
CA PRO A 543 4.97 -18.05 -27.16
C PRO A 543 5.47 -17.49 -25.82
N HIS A 544 5.94 -16.24 -25.75
CA HIS A 544 6.59 -15.70 -24.56
C HIS A 544 5.64 -14.91 -23.65
N VAL A 545 5.43 -15.40 -22.43
CA VAL A 545 4.43 -14.92 -21.46
C VAL A 545 4.52 -13.43 -21.13
N GLN A 546 5.72 -12.85 -21.06
CA GLN A 546 5.90 -11.40 -20.83
C GLN A 546 5.36 -10.55 -22.00
N VAL A 547 5.44 -11.05 -23.23
CA VAL A 547 4.94 -10.36 -24.42
C VAL A 547 3.41 -10.43 -24.44
N ARG A 548 2.83 -11.59 -24.10
CA ARG A 548 1.38 -11.74 -23.91
C ARG A 548 0.83 -10.84 -22.79
N SER A 549 1.54 -10.72 -21.68
CA SER A 549 1.20 -9.82 -20.59
C SER A 549 1.20 -8.34 -21.04
N GLN A 550 2.20 -7.91 -21.83
CA GLN A 550 2.21 -6.57 -22.42
C GLN A 550 1.16 -6.36 -23.52
N LEU A 551 0.84 -7.37 -24.34
CA LEU A 551 -0.31 -7.32 -25.27
C LEU A 551 -1.63 -7.14 -24.51
N GLY A 552 -1.83 -7.89 -23.42
CA GLY A 552 -2.97 -7.71 -22.53
C GLY A 552 -3.04 -6.29 -21.95
N SER A 553 -1.95 -5.77 -21.39
CA SER A 553 -1.87 -4.39 -20.88
C SER A 553 -2.19 -3.35 -21.96
N SER A 554 -1.70 -3.57 -23.18
CA SER A 554 -1.91 -2.68 -24.32
C SER A 554 -3.35 -2.76 -24.86
N SER A 555 -3.98 -3.93 -24.81
CA SER A 555 -5.39 -4.12 -25.18
C SER A 555 -6.35 -3.28 -24.32
N LYS A 556 -5.96 -2.97 -23.07
CA LYS A 556 -6.66 -2.02 -22.19
C LYS A 556 -6.39 -0.55 -22.56
N ARG A 557 -5.26 -0.21 -23.17
CA ARG A 557 -4.95 1.17 -23.60
C ARG A 557 -5.72 1.55 -24.87
N LEU A 558 -5.65 0.71 -25.90
CA LEU A 558 -6.22 0.93 -27.25
C LEU A 558 -7.77 1.06 -27.29
N PRO A 559 -8.37 1.44 -28.44
CA PRO A 559 -9.82 1.44 -28.65
C PRO A 559 -10.41 0.02 -28.71
N ALA A 560 -11.73 -0.10 -28.90
CA ALA A 560 -12.42 -1.39 -28.97
C ALA A 560 -11.86 -2.31 -30.06
N ASP A 561 -11.56 -1.74 -31.23
CA ASP A 561 -10.72 -2.35 -32.26
C ASP A 561 -9.36 -1.62 -32.23
N PRO A 562 -8.20 -2.29 -32.12
CA PRO A 562 -7.98 -3.74 -32.04
C PRO A 562 -8.03 -4.34 -30.62
N GLY A 563 -8.39 -3.56 -29.59
CA GLY A 563 -8.27 -3.99 -28.18
C GLY A 563 -9.06 -5.25 -27.80
N LEU A 564 -10.32 -5.36 -28.21
CA LEU A 564 -11.17 -6.54 -27.96
C LEU A 564 -10.65 -7.79 -28.70
N PRO A 565 -10.34 -7.74 -30.02
CA PRO A 565 -9.68 -8.85 -30.70
C PRO A 565 -8.38 -9.33 -30.02
N ILE A 566 -7.49 -8.41 -29.60
CA ILE A 566 -6.27 -8.79 -28.86
C ILE A 566 -6.62 -9.48 -27.54
N ALA A 567 -7.57 -8.95 -26.77
CA ALA A 567 -7.97 -9.52 -25.49
C ALA A 567 -8.59 -10.93 -25.64
N PHE A 568 -9.48 -11.14 -26.62
CA PHE A 568 -10.10 -12.45 -26.84
C PHE A 568 -9.15 -13.49 -27.42
N ASN A 569 -8.19 -13.08 -28.27
CA ASN A 569 -7.13 -13.97 -28.77
C ASN A 569 -6.15 -14.42 -27.67
N LEU A 570 -6.01 -13.64 -26.59
CA LEU A 570 -5.30 -14.06 -25.37
C LEU A 570 -6.20 -14.92 -24.46
N LEU A 571 -7.50 -14.61 -24.34
CA LEU A 571 -8.45 -15.42 -23.55
C LEU A 571 -8.60 -16.86 -24.07
N SER A 572 -8.38 -17.12 -25.36
CA SER A 572 -8.35 -18.49 -25.92
C SER A 572 -7.13 -19.33 -25.50
N ARG A 573 -6.16 -18.76 -24.78
CA ARG A 573 -4.91 -19.45 -24.39
C ARG A 573 -5.03 -20.13 -23.03
N SER A 574 -5.26 -21.45 -23.03
CA SER A 574 -5.30 -22.25 -21.79
C SER A 574 -3.96 -22.35 -21.04
N GLU A 575 -2.84 -22.06 -21.69
CA GLU A 575 -1.51 -21.99 -21.07
C GLU A 575 -1.35 -20.84 -20.05
N ASP A 576 -2.18 -19.79 -20.14
CA ASP A 576 -2.17 -18.65 -19.21
C ASP A 576 -3.20 -18.81 -18.06
N LEU A 577 -3.85 -19.98 -17.93
CA LEU A 577 -4.97 -20.24 -17.02
C LEU A 577 -4.63 -20.11 -15.52
N ASP A 578 -3.36 -20.26 -15.15
CA ASP A 578 -2.87 -20.07 -13.79
C ASP A 578 -1.71 -19.06 -13.74
N ASP A 579 -1.62 -18.17 -14.74
CA ASP A 579 -0.62 -17.11 -14.77
C ASP A 579 -0.90 -16.01 -13.72
N VAL A 580 0.18 -15.43 -13.19
CA VAL A 580 0.15 -14.47 -12.08
C VAL A 580 -0.52 -13.14 -12.46
N HIS A 581 -0.43 -12.70 -13.73
CA HIS A 581 -0.96 -11.39 -14.15
C HIS A 581 -2.03 -11.43 -15.25
N ILE A 582 -1.87 -12.29 -16.27
CA ILE A 582 -2.67 -12.25 -17.50
C ILE A 582 -4.19 -12.32 -17.25
N PRO A 583 -4.74 -13.21 -16.41
CA PRO A 583 -6.19 -13.30 -16.18
C PRO A 583 -6.85 -12.00 -15.70
N LEU A 584 -6.20 -11.23 -14.83
CA LEU A 584 -6.74 -9.95 -14.35
C LEU A 584 -6.48 -8.80 -15.32
N ILE A 585 -5.35 -8.80 -16.04
CA ILE A 585 -5.09 -7.84 -17.13
C ILE A 585 -6.18 -7.95 -18.21
N LEU A 586 -6.56 -9.17 -18.60
CA LEU A 586 -7.64 -9.41 -19.56
C LEU A 586 -9.00 -9.00 -18.99
N TRP A 587 -9.30 -9.29 -17.70
CA TRP A 587 -10.48 -8.75 -17.05
C TRP A 587 -10.55 -7.21 -17.12
N TRP A 588 -9.49 -6.50 -16.73
CA TRP A 588 -9.47 -5.03 -16.76
C TRP A 588 -9.48 -4.43 -18.17
N SER A 589 -9.09 -5.20 -19.19
CA SER A 589 -9.25 -4.83 -20.60
C SER A 589 -10.72 -4.88 -21.03
N LEU A 590 -11.46 -5.92 -20.63
CA LEU A 590 -12.90 -6.04 -20.90
C LEU A 590 -13.76 -5.10 -20.04
N GLU A 591 -13.41 -4.87 -18.77
CA GLU A 591 -14.17 -3.99 -17.86
C GLU A 591 -14.26 -2.56 -18.40
N LYS A 592 -13.15 -2.02 -18.95
CA LYS A 592 -13.10 -0.70 -19.61
C LYS A 592 -14.17 -0.54 -20.71
N ARG A 593 -14.58 -1.65 -21.35
CA ARG A 593 -15.55 -1.67 -22.47
C ARG A 593 -17.00 -1.55 -22.01
N VAL A 594 -17.33 -1.94 -20.78
CA VAL A 594 -18.71 -2.00 -20.25
C VAL A 594 -19.45 -0.65 -20.33
N ALA A 595 -18.72 0.46 -20.15
CA ALA A 595 -19.28 1.81 -20.13
C ALA A 595 -19.48 2.43 -21.53
N HIS A 596 -18.67 2.06 -22.53
CA HIS A 596 -18.58 2.78 -23.82
C HIS A 596 -18.61 1.87 -25.06
N ASP A 597 -18.01 0.69 -24.98
CA ASP A 597 -17.81 -0.26 -26.11
C ASP A 597 -18.70 -1.51 -25.96
N ARG A 598 -19.86 -1.35 -25.31
CA ARG A 598 -20.74 -2.44 -24.80
C ARG A 598 -21.13 -3.47 -25.86
N ASP A 599 -21.66 -3.02 -26.99
CA ASP A 599 -22.24 -3.92 -27.98
C ASP A 599 -21.14 -4.69 -28.74
N ALA A 600 -19.97 -4.07 -28.91
CA ALA A 600 -18.77 -4.73 -29.43
C ALA A 600 -18.25 -5.82 -28.48
N LEU A 601 -18.32 -5.61 -27.16
CA LEU A 601 -18.00 -6.64 -26.16
C LEU A 601 -19.02 -7.80 -26.22
N LEU A 602 -20.33 -7.50 -26.28
CA LEU A 602 -21.38 -8.52 -26.31
C LEU A 602 -21.38 -9.34 -27.61
N ALA A 603 -20.90 -8.78 -28.72
CA ALA A 603 -20.71 -9.49 -29.98
C ALA A 603 -19.68 -10.65 -29.91
N TYR A 604 -18.80 -10.67 -28.90
CA TYR A 604 -17.95 -11.84 -28.62
C TYR A 604 -18.68 -12.92 -27.83
N PHE A 605 -19.50 -12.56 -26.83
CA PHE A 605 -20.33 -13.52 -26.10
C PHE A 605 -21.46 -14.13 -26.95
N ALA A 606 -21.75 -13.56 -28.13
CA ALA A 606 -22.61 -14.18 -29.13
C ALA A 606 -21.98 -15.38 -29.87
N LYS A 607 -20.69 -15.65 -29.67
CA LYS A 607 -19.94 -16.73 -30.32
C LYS A 607 -19.82 -17.95 -29.39
N PRO A 608 -20.34 -19.14 -29.74
CA PRO A 608 -20.31 -20.31 -28.87
C PRO A 608 -18.91 -20.72 -28.40
N GLU A 609 -17.89 -20.58 -29.26
CA GLU A 609 -16.51 -20.94 -28.97
C GLU A 609 -15.88 -20.10 -27.84
N VAL A 610 -16.32 -18.85 -27.64
CA VAL A 610 -15.77 -17.94 -26.61
C VAL A 610 -16.11 -18.41 -25.20
N TRP A 611 -17.24 -19.09 -25.01
CA TRP A 611 -17.63 -19.65 -23.71
C TRP A 611 -16.71 -20.81 -23.31
N GLN A 612 -16.28 -21.61 -24.30
CA GLN A 612 -15.43 -22.79 -24.11
C GLN A 612 -13.94 -22.44 -23.84
N TYR A 613 -13.58 -21.16 -23.73
CA TYR A 613 -12.23 -20.72 -23.38
C TYR A 613 -12.03 -20.82 -21.86
N PRO A 614 -11.06 -21.61 -21.33
CA PRO A 614 -10.94 -21.82 -19.89
C PRO A 614 -10.72 -20.54 -19.06
N LEU A 615 -10.06 -19.52 -19.63
CA LEU A 615 -9.94 -18.20 -18.99
C LEU A 615 -11.28 -17.46 -18.90
N VAL A 616 -12.16 -17.60 -19.90
CA VAL A 616 -13.47 -16.96 -19.91
C VAL A 616 -14.36 -17.57 -18.83
N GLU A 617 -14.44 -18.91 -18.82
CA GLU A 617 -15.20 -19.69 -17.83
C GLU A 617 -14.72 -19.39 -16.39
N LYS A 618 -13.41 -19.56 -16.12
CA LYS A 618 -12.82 -19.45 -14.76
C LYS A 618 -12.77 -18.01 -14.23
N TYR A 619 -12.69 -16.99 -15.08
CA TYR A 619 -12.35 -15.62 -14.64
C TYR A 619 -13.19 -14.47 -15.21
N ILE A 620 -13.93 -14.65 -16.30
CA ILE A 620 -14.63 -13.54 -16.98
C ILE A 620 -16.14 -13.60 -16.75
N LEU A 621 -16.78 -14.78 -16.80
CA LEU A 621 -18.25 -14.88 -16.77
C LEU A 621 -18.87 -14.38 -15.45
N GLU A 622 -18.34 -14.79 -14.30
CA GLU A 622 -18.75 -14.24 -12.99
C GLU A 622 -18.59 -12.72 -12.97
N ARG A 623 -17.37 -12.25 -13.30
CA ARG A 623 -16.99 -10.84 -13.21
C ARG A 623 -17.81 -9.94 -14.13
N ILE A 624 -18.06 -10.35 -15.38
CA ILE A 624 -18.79 -9.53 -16.34
C ILE A 624 -20.28 -9.43 -15.95
N MET A 625 -20.88 -10.53 -15.50
CA MET A 625 -22.26 -10.55 -15.03
C MET A 625 -22.42 -9.71 -13.76
N ARG A 626 -21.52 -9.89 -12.79
CA ARG A 626 -21.42 -9.07 -11.58
C ARG A 626 -21.24 -7.60 -11.92
N ARG A 627 -20.45 -7.26 -12.93
CA ARG A 627 -20.12 -5.89 -13.34
C ARG A 627 -21.31 -5.14 -13.93
N PHE A 628 -22.14 -5.80 -14.72
CA PHE A 628 -23.41 -5.22 -15.17
C PHE A 628 -24.43 -5.16 -14.02
N ALA A 629 -24.60 -6.24 -13.26
CA ALA A 629 -25.55 -6.30 -12.16
C ALA A 629 -25.27 -5.27 -11.04
N ALA A 630 -23.99 -4.97 -10.75
CA ALA A 630 -23.58 -4.10 -9.64
C ALA A 630 -24.06 -2.63 -9.75
N THR A 631 -24.46 -2.16 -10.93
CA THR A 631 -25.04 -0.81 -11.10
C THR A 631 -26.52 -0.74 -10.72
N GLY A 632 -27.25 -1.86 -10.78
CA GLY A 632 -28.71 -1.92 -10.66
C GLY A 632 -29.49 -1.23 -11.78
N SER A 633 -28.83 -0.68 -12.82
CA SER A 633 -29.52 0.08 -13.87
C SER A 633 -30.34 -0.84 -14.77
N ARG A 634 -31.52 -0.40 -15.23
CA ARG A 634 -32.37 -1.23 -16.11
C ARG A 634 -31.61 -1.66 -17.39
N ASN A 635 -30.78 -0.78 -17.95
CA ASN A 635 -30.01 -1.10 -19.16
C ASN A 635 -28.95 -2.17 -18.91
N ASP A 636 -28.33 -2.19 -17.72
CA ASP A 636 -27.33 -3.20 -17.37
C ASP A 636 -27.99 -4.53 -16.96
N LEU A 637 -29.13 -4.48 -16.27
CA LEU A 637 -29.94 -5.67 -15.96
C LEU A 637 -30.53 -6.32 -17.22
N LEU A 638 -30.77 -5.56 -18.29
CA LEU A 638 -31.09 -6.11 -19.62
C LEU A 638 -29.88 -6.75 -20.31
N VAL A 639 -28.65 -6.26 -20.06
CA VAL A 639 -27.43 -6.98 -20.48
C VAL A 639 -27.25 -8.27 -19.69
N CYS A 640 -27.54 -8.29 -18.39
CA CYS A 640 -27.58 -9.52 -17.59
C CYS A 640 -28.56 -10.55 -18.20
N ALA A 641 -29.74 -10.10 -18.63
CA ALA A 641 -30.69 -10.97 -19.35
C ALA A 641 -30.07 -11.52 -20.65
N LYS A 642 -29.43 -10.65 -21.44
CA LYS A 642 -28.80 -11.03 -22.71
C LYS A 642 -27.64 -12.02 -22.54
N LEU A 643 -26.82 -11.88 -21.50
CA LEU A 643 -25.75 -12.84 -21.19
C LEU A 643 -26.32 -14.23 -20.86
N LEU A 644 -27.42 -14.30 -20.10
CA LEU A 644 -28.12 -15.57 -19.83
C LEU A 644 -28.78 -16.17 -21.07
N GLU A 645 -29.36 -15.34 -21.96
CA GLU A 645 -29.89 -15.82 -23.24
C GLU A 645 -28.80 -16.46 -24.12
N LEU A 646 -27.60 -15.88 -24.12
CA LEU A 646 -26.45 -16.32 -24.92
C LEU A 646 -25.66 -17.50 -24.31
N ALA A 647 -25.83 -17.79 -23.02
CA ALA A 647 -25.17 -18.92 -22.37
C ALA A 647 -25.56 -20.25 -23.09
N PRO A 648 -24.58 -21.06 -23.55
CA PRO A 648 -24.86 -22.24 -24.38
C PRO A 648 -25.49 -23.40 -23.59
N ASP A 649 -25.25 -23.45 -22.28
CA ASP A 649 -25.68 -24.54 -21.38
C ASP A 649 -25.90 -24.05 -19.94
N GLN A 650 -26.32 -24.99 -19.08
CA GLN A 650 -26.63 -24.77 -17.66
C GLN A 650 -25.40 -24.32 -16.86
N SER A 651 -24.23 -24.94 -17.06
CA SER A 651 -22.99 -24.64 -16.34
C SER A 651 -22.55 -23.19 -16.54
N HIS A 652 -22.56 -22.71 -17.78
CA HIS A 652 -22.26 -21.31 -18.10
C HIS A 652 -23.28 -20.34 -17.48
N ALA A 653 -24.57 -20.71 -17.47
CA ALA A 653 -25.61 -19.92 -16.82
C ALA A 653 -25.44 -19.87 -15.29
N GLU A 654 -24.99 -20.95 -14.64
CA GLU A 654 -24.74 -21.01 -13.20
C GLU A 654 -23.55 -20.11 -12.78
N ILE A 655 -22.51 -20.01 -13.60
CA ILE A 655 -21.38 -19.07 -13.35
C ILE A 655 -21.85 -17.61 -13.46
N LEU A 656 -22.67 -17.28 -14.46
CA LEU A 656 -23.31 -15.96 -14.57
C LEU A 656 -24.18 -15.67 -13.35
N MET A 657 -25.05 -16.61 -12.97
CA MET A 657 -25.94 -16.51 -11.80
C MET A 657 -25.17 -16.22 -10.51
N SER A 658 -24.04 -16.89 -10.28
CA SER A 658 -23.14 -16.62 -9.15
C SER A 658 -22.61 -15.18 -9.13
N GLY A 659 -22.21 -14.64 -10.28
CA GLY A 659 -21.81 -13.23 -10.41
C GLY A 659 -22.96 -12.25 -10.15
N PHE A 660 -24.17 -12.59 -10.61
CA PHE A 660 -25.37 -11.79 -10.35
C PHE A 660 -25.73 -11.76 -8.85
N GLU A 661 -25.75 -12.92 -8.19
CA GLU A 661 -25.99 -13.01 -6.74
C GLU A 661 -24.91 -12.28 -5.93
N THR A 662 -23.66 -12.37 -6.36
CA THR A 662 -22.52 -11.65 -5.75
C THR A 662 -22.69 -10.12 -5.85
N ALA A 663 -23.28 -9.60 -6.93
CA ALA A 663 -23.62 -8.18 -7.07
C ALA A 663 -24.84 -7.73 -6.25
N MET A 664 -25.72 -8.66 -5.87
CA MET A 664 -26.96 -8.40 -5.11
C MET A 664 -26.84 -8.69 -3.62
N LYS A 665 -25.69 -9.21 -3.15
CA LYS A 665 -25.42 -9.47 -1.74
C LYS A 665 -25.44 -8.17 -0.92
N GLY A 666 -26.12 -8.18 0.23
CA GLY A 666 -26.27 -7.01 1.09
C GLY A 666 -27.18 -5.93 0.53
N ARG A 667 -27.96 -6.22 -0.52
CA ARG A 667 -28.92 -5.29 -1.13
C ARG A 667 -30.34 -5.87 -1.12
N SER A 668 -31.30 -5.03 -0.76
CA SER A 668 -32.68 -5.16 -1.21
C SER A 668 -32.79 -4.67 -2.66
N SER A 669 -33.54 -5.38 -3.51
CA SER A 669 -33.61 -5.08 -4.95
C SER A 669 -35.04 -4.84 -5.43
N ALA A 670 -35.25 -3.71 -6.12
CA ALA A 670 -36.49 -3.45 -6.84
C ALA A 670 -36.78 -4.52 -7.92
N SER A 671 -38.02 -4.57 -8.40
CA SER A 671 -38.47 -5.59 -9.37
C SER A 671 -37.60 -5.61 -10.64
N PHE A 672 -36.97 -6.75 -10.90
CA PHE A 672 -36.10 -6.92 -12.06
C PHE A 672 -36.87 -6.81 -13.39
N PRO A 673 -36.18 -6.46 -14.50
CA PRO A 673 -36.73 -6.59 -15.86
C PRO A 673 -37.37 -7.97 -16.07
N LYS A 674 -38.58 -8.02 -16.63
CA LYS A 674 -39.26 -9.29 -16.97
C LYS A 674 -38.38 -10.15 -17.86
N GLU A 675 -37.65 -9.51 -18.75
CA GLU A 675 -36.65 -10.07 -19.66
C GLU A 675 -35.58 -10.85 -18.89
N LEU A 676 -35.04 -10.28 -17.80
CA LEU A 676 -34.09 -10.94 -16.91
C LEU A 676 -34.73 -12.10 -16.15
N VAL A 677 -35.93 -11.88 -15.57
CA VAL A 677 -36.69 -12.94 -14.87
C VAL A 677 -36.94 -14.14 -15.79
N THR A 678 -37.30 -13.91 -17.06
CA THR A 678 -37.51 -14.95 -18.07
C THR A 678 -36.21 -15.63 -18.47
N ALA A 679 -35.14 -14.88 -18.76
CA ALA A 679 -33.84 -15.45 -19.12
C ALA A 679 -33.27 -16.35 -18.01
N MET A 680 -33.41 -15.94 -16.75
CA MET A 680 -33.08 -16.76 -15.57
C MET A 680 -33.96 -18.02 -15.48
N SER A 681 -35.26 -17.89 -15.75
CA SER A 681 -36.20 -19.02 -15.60
C SER A 681 -35.89 -20.22 -16.50
N LYS A 682 -35.19 -20.01 -17.61
CA LYS A 682 -34.70 -21.04 -18.55
C LYS A 682 -33.78 -22.08 -17.87
N TYR A 683 -33.01 -21.69 -16.85
CA TYR A 683 -31.94 -22.49 -16.25
C TYR A 683 -32.28 -23.01 -14.84
N GLY A 684 -33.53 -23.44 -14.65
CA GLY A 684 -34.02 -24.00 -13.37
C GLY A 684 -34.83 -23.03 -12.51
N GLY A 685 -35.11 -21.82 -13.01
CA GLY A 685 -35.79 -20.77 -12.26
C GLY A 685 -34.85 -19.69 -11.75
N GLN A 686 -35.42 -18.71 -11.06
CA GLN A 686 -34.62 -17.95 -10.10
C GLN A 686 -34.24 -18.88 -8.94
N SER A 687 -33.01 -18.76 -8.43
CA SER A 687 -32.63 -19.45 -7.20
C SER A 687 -33.59 -19.08 -6.07
N ILE A 688 -33.76 -19.96 -5.07
CA ILE A 688 -34.57 -19.64 -3.89
C ILE A 688 -34.02 -18.38 -3.21
N SER A 689 -32.67 -18.22 -3.21
CA SER A 689 -31.94 -17.04 -2.78
C SER A 689 -32.41 -15.75 -3.46
N LEU A 690 -32.49 -15.71 -4.80
CA LEU A 690 -32.86 -14.49 -5.52
C LEU A 690 -34.39 -14.27 -5.57
N GLY A 691 -35.20 -15.33 -5.64
CA GLY A 691 -36.65 -15.21 -5.50
C GLY A 691 -37.03 -14.61 -4.14
N LEU A 692 -36.31 -15.01 -3.09
CA LEU A 692 -36.42 -14.42 -1.76
C LEU A 692 -36.02 -12.92 -1.73
N ARG A 693 -34.95 -12.52 -2.43
CA ARG A 693 -34.55 -11.09 -2.61
C ARG A 693 -35.56 -10.22 -3.37
N GLN A 694 -36.46 -10.82 -4.14
CA GLN A 694 -37.56 -10.10 -4.82
C GLN A 694 -38.90 -10.17 -4.08
N GLY A 695 -38.97 -10.89 -2.96
CA GLY A 695 -40.22 -11.14 -2.25
C GLY A 695 -41.18 -12.09 -2.98
N ASP A 696 -40.69 -12.97 -3.86
CA ASP A 696 -41.55 -13.98 -4.49
C ASP A 696 -42.15 -14.93 -3.45
N LYS A 697 -43.47 -15.12 -3.52
CA LYS A 697 -44.22 -15.89 -2.51
C LYS A 697 -43.86 -17.37 -2.52
N GLN A 698 -43.58 -17.96 -3.68
CA GLN A 698 -43.21 -19.37 -3.75
C GLN A 698 -41.77 -19.61 -3.28
N ALA A 699 -40.85 -18.71 -3.59
CA ALA A 699 -39.49 -18.72 -3.07
C ALA A 699 -39.47 -18.55 -1.55
N ILE A 700 -40.24 -17.60 -1.01
CA ILE A 700 -40.45 -17.45 0.44
C ILE A 700 -40.99 -18.74 1.05
N GLU A 701 -42.08 -19.32 0.54
CA GLU A 701 -42.65 -20.56 1.08
C GLU A 701 -41.67 -21.74 1.03
N LYS A 702 -40.86 -21.87 -0.04
CA LYS A 702 -39.82 -22.91 -0.15
C LYS A 702 -38.69 -22.66 0.84
N ALA A 703 -38.21 -21.42 0.96
CA ALA A 703 -37.16 -21.04 1.90
C ALA A 703 -37.57 -21.29 3.35
N LEU A 704 -38.81 -20.93 3.73
CA LEU A 704 -39.37 -21.18 5.06
C LEU A 704 -39.41 -22.68 5.37
N LYS A 705 -39.83 -23.53 4.42
CA LYS A 705 -39.87 -24.99 4.58
C LYS A 705 -38.47 -25.58 4.74
N ILE A 706 -37.49 -25.14 3.95
CA ILE A 706 -36.08 -25.60 4.03
C ILE A 706 -35.45 -25.19 5.38
N VAL A 707 -35.62 -23.94 5.80
CA VAL A 707 -35.08 -23.44 7.07
C VAL A 707 -35.72 -24.16 8.25
N ALA A 708 -37.03 -24.42 8.20
CA ALA A 708 -37.76 -25.14 9.24
C ALA A 708 -37.41 -26.63 9.36
N ASP A 709 -36.97 -27.31 8.29
CA ASP A 709 -36.67 -28.74 8.30
C ASP A 709 -35.28 -29.03 8.91
N PRO A 710 -35.18 -29.71 10.08
CA PRO A 710 -33.90 -30.08 10.68
C PRO A 710 -33.15 -31.18 9.91
N LYS A 711 -33.73 -31.75 8.85
CA LYS A 711 -33.07 -32.73 7.96
C LYS A 711 -32.56 -32.12 6.65
N ALA A 712 -32.90 -30.87 6.36
CA ALA A 712 -32.39 -30.18 5.18
C ALA A 712 -30.92 -29.76 5.37
N ASP A 713 -30.21 -29.58 4.26
CA ASP A 713 -28.79 -29.24 4.26
C ASP A 713 -28.46 -27.98 5.08
N ASN A 714 -27.56 -28.10 6.04
CA ASN A 714 -27.28 -27.04 7.01
C ASN A 714 -26.66 -25.78 6.39
N GLN A 715 -25.85 -25.91 5.33
CA GLN A 715 -25.29 -24.73 4.65
C GLN A 715 -26.40 -23.94 3.93
N LYS A 716 -27.25 -24.62 3.16
CA LYS A 716 -28.43 -23.99 2.52
C LYS A 716 -29.38 -23.36 3.55
N ARG A 717 -29.48 -23.93 4.76
CA ARG A 717 -30.24 -23.32 5.86
C ARG A 717 -29.56 -22.06 6.39
N LEU A 718 -28.23 -22.05 6.59
CA LEU A 718 -27.48 -20.84 6.97
C LEU A 718 -27.64 -19.73 5.94
N ASP A 719 -27.45 -20.05 4.66
CA ASP A 719 -27.52 -19.09 3.55
C ASP A 719 -28.92 -18.44 3.47
N LEU A 720 -29.98 -19.25 3.56
CA LEU A 720 -31.36 -18.74 3.56
C LEU A 720 -31.70 -17.93 4.81
N ILE A 721 -31.20 -18.31 5.99
CA ILE A 721 -31.36 -17.51 7.22
C ILE A 721 -30.67 -16.14 7.07
N GLN A 722 -29.45 -16.09 6.50
CA GLN A 722 -28.76 -14.83 6.22
C GLN A 722 -29.56 -13.95 5.25
N ILE A 723 -30.06 -14.54 4.15
CA ILE A 723 -30.85 -13.79 3.16
C ILE A 723 -32.16 -13.29 3.78
N PHE A 724 -32.83 -14.08 4.64
CA PHE A 724 -33.97 -13.58 5.42
C PHE A 724 -33.60 -12.36 6.27
N GLY A 725 -32.40 -12.30 6.86
CA GLY A 725 -31.90 -11.10 7.53
C GLY A 725 -31.74 -9.90 6.58
N GLU A 726 -31.14 -10.13 5.40
CA GLU A 726 -30.92 -9.08 4.39
C GLU A 726 -32.22 -8.53 3.77
N VAL A 727 -33.28 -9.33 3.63
CA VAL A 727 -34.48 -8.98 2.84
C VAL A 727 -35.75 -8.73 3.67
N LYS A 728 -35.66 -8.81 5.00
CA LYS A 728 -36.70 -8.43 5.98
C LYS A 728 -38.11 -9.06 5.78
N VAL A 729 -38.25 -10.30 5.29
CA VAL A 729 -39.54 -11.00 5.09
C VAL A 729 -40.21 -11.44 6.41
N PRO A 730 -41.30 -10.80 6.88
CA PRO A 730 -41.81 -11.01 8.26
C PRO A 730 -42.30 -12.44 8.56
N ALA A 731 -42.65 -13.20 7.52
CA ALA A 731 -43.12 -14.58 7.64
C ALA A 731 -42.05 -15.56 8.16
N CYS A 732 -40.75 -15.20 8.16
CA CYS A 732 -39.71 -16.05 8.75
C CYS A 732 -39.63 -15.96 10.28
N VAL A 733 -40.16 -14.90 10.89
CA VAL A 733 -39.99 -14.65 12.35
C VAL A 733 -40.44 -15.84 13.21
N PRO A 734 -41.61 -16.47 12.99
CA PRO A 734 -42.01 -17.66 13.76
C PRO A 734 -41.08 -18.87 13.54
N VAL A 735 -40.54 -19.05 12.34
CA VAL A 735 -39.63 -20.16 12.00
C VAL A 735 -38.28 -19.97 12.69
N LEU A 736 -37.73 -18.76 12.66
CA LEU A 736 -36.46 -18.44 13.32
C LEU A 736 -36.58 -18.53 14.85
N LEU A 737 -37.69 -18.07 15.44
CA LEU A 737 -37.96 -18.25 16.87
C LEU A 737 -38.14 -19.72 17.25
N ASN A 738 -38.74 -20.55 16.39
CA ASN A 738 -38.81 -21.99 16.58
C ASN A 738 -37.42 -22.66 16.53
N ILE A 739 -36.53 -22.23 15.63
CA ILE A 739 -35.14 -22.71 15.58
C ILE A 739 -34.40 -22.37 16.88
N ILE A 740 -34.51 -21.14 17.38
CA ILE A 740 -33.89 -20.74 18.65
C ILE A 740 -34.39 -21.61 19.82
N SER A 741 -35.70 -21.93 19.82
CA SER A 741 -36.33 -22.72 20.88
C SER A 741 -35.98 -24.22 20.85
N ASN A 742 -35.93 -24.82 19.65
CA ASN A 742 -36.02 -26.28 19.48
C ASN A 742 -34.86 -26.91 18.68
N SER A 743 -33.90 -26.12 18.18
CA SER A 743 -32.70 -26.64 17.52
C SER A 743 -31.66 -27.12 18.54
N SER A 744 -31.02 -28.26 18.28
CA SER A 744 -29.79 -28.70 18.96
C SER A 744 -28.51 -28.17 18.30
N ASP A 745 -28.62 -27.55 17.13
CA ASP A 745 -27.52 -26.93 16.39
C ASP A 745 -27.35 -25.46 16.81
N LEU A 746 -26.20 -25.17 17.42
CA LEU A 746 -25.85 -23.84 17.93
C LEU A 746 -25.58 -22.81 16.81
N GLN A 747 -25.06 -23.23 15.64
CA GLN A 747 -24.86 -22.32 14.52
C GLN A 747 -26.20 -21.89 13.93
N MET A 748 -27.16 -22.81 13.81
CA MET A 748 -28.55 -22.49 13.44
C MET A 748 -29.19 -21.49 14.41
N GLN A 749 -29.03 -21.69 15.73
CA GLN A 749 -29.60 -20.80 16.74
C GLN A 749 -28.97 -19.39 16.68
N ILE A 750 -27.64 -19.29 16.56
CA ILE A 750 -26.93 -18.01 16.45
C ILE A 750 -27.30 -17.30 15.14
N ALA A 751 -27.34 -18.00 14.00
CA ALA A 751 -27.74 -17.43 12.72
C ALA A 751 -29.19 -16.90 12.76
N ALA A 752 -30.11 -17.65 13.37
CA ALA A 752 -31.50 -17.24 13.55
C ALA A 752 -31.63 -15.98 14.41
N ILE A 753 -30.85 -15.86 15.50
CA ILE A 753 -30.77 -14.63 16.29
C ILE A 753 -30.23 -13.46 15.44
N SER A 754 -29.12 -13.66 14.74
CA SER A 754 -28.52 -12.60 13.91
C SER A 754 -29.46 -12.09 12.82
N ALA A 755 -30.22 -12.96 12.16
CA ALA A 755 -31.23 -12.57 11.18
C ALA A 755 -32.41 -11.82 11.83
N LEU A 756 -32.89 -12.26 13.00
CA LEU A 756 -34.01 -11.63 13.72
C LEU A 756 -33.71 -10.20 14.20
N GLN A 757 -32.44 -9.79 14.32
CA GLN A 757 -32.07 -8.41 14.65
C GLN A 757 -32.72 -7.38 13.69
N GLN A 758 -32.83 -7.73 12.41
CA GLN A 758 -33.29 -6.87 11.32
C GLN A 758 -34.82 -6.59 11.34
N TYR A 759 -35.56 -7.18 12.29
CA TYR A 759 -37.03 -7.17 12.32
C TYR A 759 -37.59 -6.32 13.46
N PRO A 760 -38.38 -5.27 13.19
CA PRO A 760 -39.02 -4.43 14.22
C PRO A 760 -40.29 -5.10 14.79
N ASN A 761 -40.13 -6.21 15.53
CA ASN A 761 -41.25 -6.96 16.11
C ASN A 761 -41.02 -7.32 17.59
N ASP A 762 -41.83 -6.75 18.48
CA ASP A 762 -41.75 -6.95 19.94
C ASP A 762 -41.97 -8.39 20.41
N SER A 763 -42.58 -9.27 19.62
CA SER A 763 -42.66 -10.69 19.98
C SER A 763 -41.28 -11.35 20.04
N ILE A 764 -40.33 -10.89 19.22
CA ILE A 764 -38.95 -11.39 19.18
C ILE A 764 -38.27 -11.13 20.52
N GLY A 765 -38.27 -9.87 20.98
CA GLY A 765 -37.66 -9.49 22.26
C GLY A 765 -38.26 -10.27 23.43
N LYS A 766 -39.58 -10.44 23.45
CA LYS A 766 -40.30 -11.18 24.50
C LYS A 766 -39.98 -12.68 24.49
N THR A 767 -39.98 -13.32 23.32
CA THR A 767 -39.66 -14.76 23.19
C THR A 767 -38.19 -15.03 23.51
N VAL A 768 -37.25 -14.25 22.98
CA VAL A 768 -35.81 -14.43 23.27
C VAL A 768 -35.51 -14.18 24.76
N THR A 769 -36.13 -13.16 25.38
CA THR A 769 -36.06 -12.92 26.84
C THR A 769 -36.60 -14.10 27.65
N ALA A 770 -37.70 -14.72 27.23
CA ALA A 770 -38.29 -15.87 27.93
C ALA A 770 -37.45 -17.17 27.81
N LEU A 771 -36.76 -17.36 26.68
CA LEU A 771 -35.89 -18.51 26.43
C LEU A 771 -34.50 -18.35 27.09
N TYR A 772 -34.04 -17.11 27.29
CA TYR A 772 -32.71 -16.76 27.78
C TYR A 772 -32.17 -17.56 28.98
N PRO A 773 -32.96 -17.89 30.04
CA PRO A 773 -32.47 -18.67 31.17
C PRO A 773 -31.92 -20.04 30.76
N ASN A 774 -32.51 -20.66 29.73
CA ASN A 774 -32.21 -22.04 29.31
C ASN A 774 -31.10 -22.13 28.23
N MET A 775 -30.60 -20.99 27.75
CA MET A 775 -29.57 -20.93 26.71
C MET A 775 -28.17 -21.30 27.24
N SER A 776 -27.31 -21.84 26.37
CA SER A 776 -25.86 -21.94 26.61
C SER A 776 -25.21 -20.54 26.61
N ASP A 777 -24.00 -20.39 27.17
CA ASP A 777 -23.39 -19.07 27.32
C ASP A 777 -23.04 -18.38 25.98
N ASP A 778 -22.66 -19.15 24.95
CA ASP A 778 -22.46 -18.63 23.59
C ASP A 778 -23.79 -18.11 22.98
N LEU A 779 -24.88 -18.85 23.20
CA LEU A 779 -26.20 -18.45 22.71
C LEU A 779 -26.78 -17.27 23.51
N ARG A 780 -26.52 -17.21 24.83
CA ARG A 780 -26.79 -16.03 25.66
C ARG A 780 -26.05 -14.80 25.14
N SER A 781 -24.80 -14.93 24.70
CA SER A 781 -24.04 -13.82 24.11
C SER A 781 -24.74 -13.25 22.86
N ALA A 782 -25.15 -14.11 21.92
CA ALA A 782 -25.92 -13.69 20.75
C ALA A 782 -27.28 -13.07 21.14
N ALA A 783 -28.00 -13.68 22.08
CA ALA A 783 -29.29 -13.18 22.56
C ALA A 783 -29.18 -11.82 23.26
N GLN A 784 -28.11 -11.56 24.01
CA GLN A 784 -27.82 -10.25 24.61
C GLN A 784 -27.63 -9.17 23.54
N THR A 785 -26.90 -9.46 22.47
CA THR A 785 -26.73 -8.47 21.38
C THR A 785 -28.05 -8.20 20.65
N LEU A 786 -28.91 -9.21 20.42
CA LEU A 786 -30.27 -8.95 19.92
C LEU A 786 -31.11 -8.12 20.90
N LEU A 787 -31.13 -8.46 22.19
CA LEU A 787 -32.00 -7.79 23.17
C LEU A 787 -31.56 -6.35 23.49
N THR A 788 -30.34 -5.95 23.15
CA THR A 788 -29.79 -4.62 23.45
C THR A 788 -29.84 -3.61 22.30
N ILE A 789 -30.16 -4.01 21.06
CA ILE A 789 -30.23 -3.08 19.90
C ILE A 789 -31.55 -2.28 19.78
N ARG A 790 -32.58 -2.58 20.59
CA ARG A 790 -33.90 -1.90 20.53
C ARG A 790 -34.44 -1.57 21.93
N LYS A 791 -34.94 -0.34 22.09
CA LYS A 791 -35.46 0.20 23.37
C LYS A 791 -36.56 -0.65 24.03
N PRO A 792 -37.58 -1.19 23.32
CA PRO A 792 -38.60 -2.04 23.95
C PRO A 792 -38.01 -3.37 24.46
N TRP A 793 -37.13 -4.00 23.68
CA TRP A 793 -36.55 -5.30 24.00
C TRP A 793 -35.57 -5.20 25.18
N ALA A 794 -34.78 -4.13 25.22
CA ALA A 794 -33.90 -3.78 26.34
C ALA A 794 -34.70 -3.61 27.65
N LYS A 795 -35.86 -2.94 27.58
CA LYS A 795 -36.76 -2.75 28.71
C LYS A 795 -37.37 -4.06 29.19
N ASP A 796 -37.89 -4.90 28.29
CA ASP A 796 -38.46 -6.21 28.63
C ASP A 796 -37.40 -7.15 29.27
N PHE A 797 -36.17 -7.15 28.75
CA PHE A 797 -35.05 -7.91 29.29
C PHE A 797 -34.67 -7.44 30.71
N LEU A 798 -34.55 -6.13 30.93
CA LEU A 798 -34.30 -5.56 32.25
C LEU A 798 -35.45 -5.82 33.24
N GLN A 799 -36.70 -5.82 32.78
CA GLN A 799 -37.86 -6.20 33.61
C GLN A 799 -37.88 -7.70 33.95
N ALA A 800 -37.40 -8.57 33.07
CA ALA A 800 -37.24 -10.01 33.37
C ALA A 800 -36.13 -10.27 34.40
N ILE A 801 -35.07 -9.44 34.42
CA ILE A 801 -34.07 -9.44 35.48
C ILE A 801 -34.69 -8.94 36.80
N ASP A 802 -35.48 -7.85 36.77
CA ASP A 802 -36.11 -7.30 37.97
C ASP A 802 -37.16 -8.24 38.60
N ALA A 803 -37.89 -8.97 37.77
CA ALA A 803 -38.82 -10.01 38.20
C ALA A 803 -38.13 -11.33 38.61
N GLY A 804 -36.79 -11.38 38.68
CA GLY A 804 -36.01 -12.56 39.06
C GLY A 804 -36.06 -13.73 38.07
N LYS A 805 -36.64 -13.54 36.88
CA LYS A 805 -36.76 -14.58 35.84
C LYS A 805 -35.43 -14.83 35.11
N ILE A 806 -34.57 -13.80 35.06
CA ILE A 806 -33.22 -13.90 34.53
C ILE A 806 -32.23 -13.62 35.66
N ASN A 807 -31.34 -14.58 35.94
CA ASN A 807 -30.28 -14.39 36.92
C ASN A 807 -29.27 -13.36 36.41
N LYS A 808 -29.19 -12.20 37.08
CA LYS A 808 -28.29 -11.10 36.70
C LYS A 808 -26.80 -11.48 36.63
N THR A 809 -26.34 -12.53 37.31
CA THR A 809 -24.94 -12.98 37.19
C THR A 809 -24.60 -13.57 35.82
N THR A 810 -25.62 -13.91 35.00
CA THR A 810 -25.45 -14.34 33.60
C THR A 810 -25.44 -13.19 32.61
N VAL A 811 -25.58 -11.93 33.07
CA VAL A 811 -25.64 -10.73 32.24
C VAL A 811 -24.42 -9.85 32.55
N PRO A 812 -23.46 -9.70 31.62
CA PRO A 812 -22.31 -8.82 31.79
C PRO A 812 -22.71 -7.35 32.02
N VAL A 813 -21.93 -6.64 32.83
CA VAL A 813 -22.10 -5.20 33.05
C VAL A 813 -21.98 -4.41 31.74
N GLU A 814 -21.17 -4.88 30.78
CA GLU A 814 -21.07 -4.26 29.45
C GLU A 814 -22.36 -4.38 28.64
N THR A 815 -23.11 -5.48 28.80
CA THR A 815 -24.43 -5.65 28.17
C THR A 815 -25.45 -4.70 28.81
N ALA A 816 -25.37 -4.47 30.12
CA ALA A 816 -26.15 -3.40 30.76
C ALA A 816 -25.72 -2.00 30.29
N ARG A 817 -24.41 -1.76 30.08
CA ARG A 817 -23.86 -0.52 29.53
C ARG A 817 -24.33 -0.23 28.11
N LYS A 818 -24.45 -1.24 27.22
CA LYS A 818 -25.04 -1.08 25.87
C LYS A 818 -26.42 -0.39 25.93
N MET A 819 -27.27 -0.75 26.91
CA MET A 819 -28.64 -0.25 27.03
C MET A 819 -28.75 1.21 27.53
N THR A 820 -27.70 1.82 28.09
CA THR A 820 -27.78 3.22 28.55
C THR A 820 -27.94 4.21 27.39
N VAL A 821 -27.61 3.79 26.15
CA VAL A 821 -27.67 4.64 24.96
C VAL A 821 -29.09 5.10 24.59
N PHE A 822 -30.13 4.38 25.04
CA PHE A 822 -31.53 4.75 24.81
C PHE A 822 -32.02 5.96 25.63
N SER A 823 -31.18 6.49 26.53
CA SER A 823 -31.45 7.69 27.35
C SER A 823 -32.85 7.71 27.96
N ASP A 824 -33.24 6.57 28.53
CA ASP A 824 -34.59 6.33 29.09
C ASP A 824 -34.52 6.15 30.60
N ASP A 825 -35.37 6.88 31.34
CA ASP A 825 -35.35 6.88 32.81
C ASP A 825 -35.68 5.52 33.41
N ALA A 826 -36.59 4.75 32.79
CA ALA A 826 -36.97 3.44 33.31
C ALA A 826 -35.87 2.39 33.08
N ILE A 827 -35.25 2.39 31.89
CA ILE A 827 -34.06 1.59 31.60
C ILE A 827 -32.91 1.96 32.55
N SER A 828 -32.63 3.26 32.71
CA SER A 828 -31.55 3.76 33.58
C SER A 828 -31.77 3.41 35.05
N SER A 829 -33.02 3.48 35.53
CA SER A 829 -33.40 3.06 36.89
C SER A 829 -33.23 1.56 37.11
N LEU A 830 -33.65 0.73 36.15
CA LEU A 830 -33.51 -0.74 36.23
C LEU A 830 -32.03 -1.16 36.18
N ILE A 831 -31.23 -0.52 35.33
CA ILE A 831 -29.77 -0.71 35.28
C ILE A 831 -29.15 -0.37 36.65
N SER A 832 -29.46 0.82 37.18
CA SER A 832 -28.91 1.29 38.46
C SER A 832 -29.29 0.38 39.64
N LYS A 833 -30.53 -0.14 39.65
CA LYS A 833 -31.05 -1.08 40.67
C LYS A 833 -30.29 -2.42 40.70
N HIS A 834 -29.89 -2.95 39.54
CA HIS A 834 -29.29 -4.29 39.44
C HIS A 834 -27.77 -4.31 39.32
N PHE A 835 -27.20 -3.33 38.64
CA PHE A 835 -25.78 -3.28 38.26
C PHE A 835 -25.03 -2.10 38.91
N GLY A 836 -25.74 -1.19 39.60
CA GLY A 836 -25.16 0.01 40.21
C GLY A 836 -24.92 1.15 39.21
N SER A 837 -24.12 2.14 39.62
CA SER A 837 -23.74 3.25 38.74
C SER A 837 -22.83 2.77 37.60
N ILE A 838 -23.39 2.60 36.40
CA ILE A 838 -22.62 2.30 35.18
C ILE A 838 -21.99 3.58 34.56
N ALA A 839 -22.27 4.76 35.14
CA ALA A 839 -21.49 5.96 34.85
C ALA A 839 -20.01 5.70 35.21
N GLY A 840 -19.15 5.75 34.20
CA GLY A 840 -17.70 5.54 34.33
C GLY A 840 -17.03 6.54 35.26
N ALA A 841 -15.84 6.19 35.76
CA ALA A 841 -15.06 7.05 36.64
C ALA A 841 -14.77 8.40 35.96
N THR A 842 -14.71 9.48 36.75
CA THR A 842 -14.36 10.80 36.22
C THR A 842 -12.91 10.82 35.75
N THR A 843 -12.58 11.69 34.79
CA THR A 843 -11.21 11.84 34.28
C THR A 843 -10.19 12.08 35.41
N GLU A 844 -10.59 12.81 36.47
CA GLU A 844 -9.77 13.06 37.66
C GLU A 844 -9.56 11.79 38.52
N GLN A 845 -10.58 10.93 38.66
CA GLN A 845 -10.47 9.64 39.33
C GLN A 845 -9.56 8.68 38.55
N MET A 846 -9.72 8.61 37.23
CA MET A 846 -8.87 7.81 36.33
C MET A 846 -7.41 8.28 36.38
N GLN A 847 -7.14 9.60 36.36
CA GLN A 847 -5.79 10.14 36.52
C GLN A 847 -5.16 9.76 37.87
N LYS A 848 -5.95 9.76 38.97
CA LYS A 848 -5.50 9.29 40.29
C LYS A 848 -5.18 7.78 40.30
N GLN A 849 -5.99 6.95 39.64
CA GLN A 849 -5.69 5.51 39.46
C GLN A 849 -4.43 5.28 38.62
N ILE A 850 -4.26 5.99 37.50
CA ILE A 850 -3.06 5.91 36.64
C ILE A 850 -1.80 6.25 37.45
N ALA A 851 -1.81 7.36 38.19
CA ALA A 851 -0.69 7.77 39.04
C ALA A 851 -0.39 6.74 40.16
N ALA A 852 -1.42 6.16 40.78
CA ALA A 852 -1.27 5.15 41.81
C ALA A 852 -0.66 3.85 41.28
N HIS A 853 -1.19 3.31 40.17
CA HIS A 853 -0.66 2.11 39.54
C HIS A 853 0.74 2.33 38.95
N GLN A 854 1.02 3.51 38.37
CA GLN A 854 2.35 3.85 37.86
C GLN A 854 3.38 3.87 39.00
N LYS A 855 3.06 4.51 40.12
CA LYS A 855 3.91 4.52 41.31
C LYS A 855 4.14 3.10 41.84
N MET A 856 3.08 2.30 41.98
CA MET A 856 3.15 0.91 42.42
C MET A 856 4.10 0.09 41.53
N LEU A 857 3.92 0.13 40.20
CA LEU A 857 4.74 -0.59 39.23
C LEU A 857 6.20 -0.10 39.18
N GLN A 858 6.48 1.13 39.60
CA GLN A 858 7.84 1.68 39.73
C GLN A 858 8.53 1.30 41.04
N THR A 859 7.81 1.25 42.17
CA THR A 859 8.41 1.05 43.51
C THR A 859 8.43 -0.40 44.00
N ALA A 860 7.78 -1.33 43.30
CA ALA A 860 7.56 -2.68 43.81
C ALA A 860 8.80 -3.60 43.71
N GLN A 861 9.10 -4.31 44.80
CA GLN A 861 10.26 -5.21 44.93
C GLN A 861 9.90 -6.69 44.65
N GLY A 862 10.92 -7.48 44.24
CA GLY A 862 10.81 -8.89 43.85
C GLY A 862 10.46 -9.10 42.36
N GLU A 863 10.77 -10.27 41.81
CA GLU A 863 10.48 -10.56 40.40
C GLU A 863 8.98 -10.88 40.17
N PRO A 864 8.35 -10.30 39.13
CA PRO A 864 6.97 -10.60 38.74
C PRO A 864 6.86 -11.82 37.81
N ASP A 865 5.90 -12.69 38.09
CA ASP A 865 5.64 -13.94 37.35
C ASP A 865 4.93 -13.67 36.02
N ARG A 866 5.62 -13.96 34.92
CA ARG A 866 5.11 -13.79 33.54
C ARG A 866 4.10 -14.85 33.13
N TYR A 867 4.19 -16.09 33.61
CA TYR A 867 3.25 -17.17 33.29
C TYR A 867 1.91 -16.98 34.02
N ALA A 868 1.93 -16.37 35.21
CA ALA A 868 0.71 -15.84 35.83
C ALA A 868 0.17 -14.61 35.06
N GLY A 869 1.06 -13.73 34.59
CA GLY A 869 0.71 -12.57 33.76
C GLY A 869 0.00 -12.92 32.45
N GLU A 870 0.44 -14.00 31.78
CA GLU A 870 -0.17 -14.55 30.58
C GLU A 870 -1.63 -14.97 30.79
N LYS A 871 -1.89 -15.69 31.88
CA LYS A 871 -3.24 -16.14 32.25
C LYS A 871 -4.16 -14.96 32.56
N LEU A 872 -3.61 -13.87 33.13
CA LEU A 872 -4.33 -12.61 33.33
C LEU A 872 -4.54 -11.85 32.01
N PHE A 873 -3.60 -11.90 31.08
CA PHE A 873 -3.76 -11.34 29.74
C PHE A 873 -4.90 -12.05 29.01
N GLN A 874 -4.85 -13.38 28.86
CA GLN A 874 -5.86 -14.14 28.14
C GLN A 874 -7.27 -13.97 28.73
N LYS A 875 -7.38 -13.90 30.07
CA LYS A 875 -8.65 -13.70 30.79
C LYS A 875 -9.28 -12.31 30.54
N ASN A 876 -8.48 -11.24 30.55
CA ASN A 876 -8.99 -9.86 30.63
C ASN A 876 -8.79 -9.03 29.34
N CYS A 877 -7.77 -9.35 28.52
CA CYS A 877 -7.37 -8.59 27.33
C CYS A 877 -7.40 -9.45 26.05
N GLY A 878 -7.00 -10.72 26.14
CA GLY A 878 -6.83 -11.64 25.02
C GLY A 878 -8.11 -11.93 24.22
N LYS A 879 -9.30 -11.68 24.80
CA LYS A 879 -10.57 -11.72 24.06
C LYS A 879 -10.64 -10.70 22.91
N CYS A 880 -10.03 -9.54 23.09
CA CYS A 880 -10.06 -8.45 22.11
C CYS A 880 -8.74 -8.30 21.36
N HIS A 881 -7.61 -8.58 22.02
CA HIS A 881 -6.27 -8.28 21.51
C HIS A 881 -5.44 -9.55 21.29
N LYS A 882 -4.61 -9.55 20.25
CA LYS A 882 -3.49 -10.50 20.10
C LYS A 882 -2.24 -10.04 20.84
N LEU A 883 -1.46 -11.01 21.33
CA LEU A 883 -0.09 -10.85 21.80
C LEU A 883 0.72 -12.12 21.49
N PHE A 884 1.82 -11.96 20.77
CA PHE A 884 2.67 -13.03 20.20
C PHE A 884 1.97 -14.00 19.23
N GLY A 885 0.74 -13.69 18.81
CA GLY A 885 -0.08 -14.49 17.91
C GLY A 885 -1.41 -14.92 18.55
N ASP A 886 -1.42 -15.11 19.87
CA ASP A 886 -2.58 -15.59 20.62
C ASP A 886 -3.51 -14.45 21.04
N GLY A 887 -4.81 -14.67 20.86
CA GLY A 887 -5.88 -13.74 21.22
C GLY A 887 -6.75 -13.29 20.04
N GLY A 888 -7.66 -12.35 20.31
CA GLY A 888 -8.69 -11.87 19.38
C GLY A 888 -8.28 -10.71 18.47
N GLU A 889 -9.12 -10.40 17.49
CA GLU A 889 -8.90 -9.37 16.46
C GLU A 889 -9.93 -8.22 16.53
N ILE A 890 -10.55 -8.02 17.69
CA ILE A 890 -11.57 -6.95 17.92
C ILE A 890 -10.88 -5.61 18.20
N GLY A 891 -9.77 -5.65 18.93
CA GLY A 891 -8.85 -4.54 19.16
C GLY A 891 -7.51 -4.75 18.45
N PRO A 892 -6.59 -3.77 18.50
CA PRO A 892 -5.28 -3.87 17.86
C PRO A 892 -4.42 -5.02 18.42
N ASP A 893 -3.75 -5.75 17.53
CA ASP A 893 -2.69 -6.71 17.87
C ASP A 893 -1.54 -5.99 18.60
N LEU A 894 -1.40 -6.28 19.89
CA LEU A 894 -0.42 -5.65 20.77
C LEU A 894 1.00 -6.13 20.51
N THR A 895 1.20 -7.23 19.76
CA THR A 895 2.52 -7.83 19.47
C THR A 895 3.51 -6.83 18.88
N SER A 896 3.02 -5.88 18.09
CA SER A 896 3.82 -4.85 17.41
C SER A 896 3.92 -3.50 18.14
N PHE A 897 3.28 -3.34 19.30
CA PHE A 897 3.21 -2.07 20.02
C PHE A 897 4.40 -1.82 20.95
N LYS A 898 4.64 -0.53 21.25
CA LYS A 898 5.60 -0.08 22.27
C LYS A 898 5.08 -0.37 23.68
N ARG A 899 5.24 -1.62 24.14
CA ARG A 899 4.74 -2.11 25.44
C ARG A 899 5.68 -1.82 26.62
N ASP A 900 6.85 -1.24 26.40
CA ASP A 900 7.76 -0.78 27.46
C ASP A 900 7.27 0.51 28.15
N ASP A 901 6.45 1.32 27.48
CA ASP A 901 5.84 2.54 28.01
C ASP A 901 4.65 2.23 28.93
N VAL A 902 4.98 1.93 30.20
CA VAL A 902 4.00 1.66 31.27
C VAL A 902 3.05 2.85 31.50
N GLY A 903 3.51 4.09 31.28
CA GLY A 903 2.70 5.29 31.47
C GLY A 903 1.57 5.35 30.44
N ARG A 904 1.89 5.25 29.15
CA ARG A 904 0.89 5.25 28.09
C ARG A 904 0.01 3.99 28.12
N MET A 905 0.55 2.83 28.51
CA MET A 905 -0.26 1.64 28.75
C MET A 905 -1.30 1.86 29.85
N LEU A 906 -0.93 2.47 30.99
CA LEU A 906 -1.88 2.75 32.06
C LEU A 906 -2.95 3.75 31.63
N VAL A 907 -2.60 4.80 30.89
CA VAL A 907 -3.59 5.72 30.29
C VAL A 907 -4.61 4.94 29.46
N ASN A 908 -4.15 4.08 28.55
CA ASN A 908 -5.02 3.36 27.61
C ASN A 908 -5.80 2.21 28.27
N ILE A 909 -5.35 1.65 29.40
CA ILE A 909 -6.02 0.56 30.13
C ILE A 909 -7.01 1.08 31.18
N VAL A 910 -6.71 2.20 31.83
CA VAL A 910 -7.58 2.81 32.86
C VAL A 910 -8.60 3.77 32.23
N ASN A 911 -8.19 4.54 31.21
CA ASN A 911 -9.05 5.47 30.47
C ASN A 911 -8.95 5.21 28.95
N PRO A 912 -9.48 4.08 28.44
CA PRO A 912 -9.48 3.76 27.01
C PRO A 912 -10.25 4.77 26.14
N SER A 913 -11.10 5.61 26.74
CA SER A 913 -11.81 6.70 26.07
C SER A 913 -10.96 7.96 25.88
N ASN A 914 -9.74 8.04 26.43
CA ASN A 914 -8.85 9.21 26.34
C ASN A 914 -8.21 9.39 24.96
N GLU A 915 -7.86 8.28 24.30
CA GLU A 915 -7.21 8.24 22.99
C GLU A 915 -7.84 7.11 22.16
N ILE A 916 -9.07 7.33 21.67
CA ILE A 916 -9.73 6.38 20.76
C ILE A 916 -8.99 6.42 19.42
N ARG A 917 -8.24 5.36 19.15
CA ARG A 917 -7.51 5.20 17.89
C ARG A 917 -8.50 5.05 16.74
N GLU A 918 -8.50 5.99 15.80
CA GLU A 918 -9.31 5.90 14.58
C GLU A 918 -8.91 4.61 13.78
N GLY A 919 -9.82 4.08 12.96
CA GLY A 919 -9.89 2.65 12.62
C GLY A 919 -10.59 1.80 13.69
N PHE A 920 -10.75 2.34 14.90
CA PHE A 920 -11.59 1.81 15.99
C PHE A 920 -12.48 2.92 16.57
N GLU A 921 -12.77 4.04 15.86
CA GLU A 921 -13.80 4.97 16.35
C GLU A 921 -15.14 4.27 16.38
N THR A 922 -15.84 4.46 17.49
CA THR A 922 -17.20 4.01 17.70
C THR A 922 -18.17 4.93 16.98
N TYR A 923 -18.99 4.36 16.09
CA TYR A 923 -20.13 5.04 15.49
C TYR A 923 -21.41 4.45 16.07
N LEU A 924 -22.29 5.35 16.52
CA LEU A 924 -23.66 5.04 16.86
C LEU A 924 -24.50 5.25 15.59
N VAL A 925 -24.95 4.17 14.98
CA VAL A 925 -25.83 4.19 13.82
C VAL A 925 -27.26 3.94 14.28
N VAL A 926 -28.08 4.98 14.23
CA VAL A 926 -29.53 4.90 14.34
C VAL A 926 -30.07 4.62 12.94
N THR A 927 -30.92 3.61 12.82
CA THR A 927 -31.52 3.19 11.54
C THR A 927 -33.00 3.51 11.52
N GLU A 928 -33.55 3.82 10.35
CA GLU A 928 -34.98 4.15 10.18
C GLU A 928 -35.92 3.05 10.71
N ASP A 929 -35.49 1.77 10.65
CA ASP A 929 -36.25 0.66 11.22
C ASP A 929 -36.16 0.56 12.75
N GLY A 930 -35.54 1.52 13.44
CA GLY A 930 -35.55 1.71 14.88
C GLY A 930 -34.53 0.87 15.66
N ARG A 931 -33.42 0.43 15.02
CA ARG A 931 -32.27 -0.14 15.73
C ARG A 931 -31.24 0.91 16.05
N VAL A 932 -30.54 0.68 17.15
CA VAL A 932 -29.34 1.41 17.54
C VAL A 932 -28.16 0.44 17.50
N VAL A 933 -27.29 0.59 16.51
CA VAL A 933 -26.07 -0.21 16.31
C VAL A 933 -24.87 0.59 16.81
N ASN A 934 -24.02 -0.01 17.64
CA ASN A 934 -22.81 0.63 18.16
C ASN A 934 -21.59 -0.28 17.94
N GLY A 935 -20.61 0.23 17.20
CA GLY A 935 -19.39 -0.48 16.83
C GLY A 935 -18.45 0.41 16.00
N PHE A 936 -17.35 -0.14 15.52
CA PHE A 936 -16.42 0.60 14.66
C PHE A 936 -16.67 0.35 13.16
N LEU A 937 -16.39 1.33 12.32
CA LEU A 937 -16.55 1.21 10.87
C LEU A 937 -15.46 0.30 10.29
N ALA A 938 -15.85 -0.92 9.93
CA ALA A 938 -14.93 -1.97 9.48
C ALA A 938 -14.79 -2.03 7.94
N ASP A 939 -15.82 -1.64 7.21
CA ASP A 939 -15.81 -1.51 5.73
C ASP A 939 -16.92 -0.54 5.27
N GLN A 940 -16.82 -0.01 4.04
CA GLN A 940 -17.87 0.79 3.41
C GLN A 940 -17.70 0.91 1.89
N ASP A 941 -18.83 0.97 1.16
CA ASP A 941 -18.89 1.37 -0.24
C ASP A 941 -19.89 2.53 -0.45
N ASN A 942 -20.32 2.79 -1.70
CA ASN A 942 -21.27 3.86 -2.02
C ASN A 942 -22.71 3.58 -1.55
N ASN A 943 -23.04 2.32 -1.23
CA ASN A 943 -24.40 1.84 -0.96
C ASN A 943 -24.55 1.32 0.49
N VAL A 944 -23.50 0.75 1.08
CA VAL A 944 -23.52 0.16 2.43
C VAL A 944 -22.35 0.61 3.31
N ILE A 945 -22.54 0.49 4.62
CA ILE A 945 -21.48 0.52 5.63
C ILE A 945 -21.49 -0.81 6.41
N VAL A 946 -20.34 -1.20 6.97
CA VAL A 946 -20.21 -2.38 7.83
C VAL A 946 -19.68 -1.96 9.19
N ILE A 947 -20.51 -2.07 10.23
CA ILE A 947 -20.17 -1.75 11.62
C ILE A 947 -19.78 -3.03 12.36
N ARG A 948 -18.59 -3.08 12.96
CA ARG A 948 -18.14 -4.20 13.81
C ARG A 948 -18.33 -3.88 15.28
N SER A 949 -19.18 -4.67 15.94
CA SER A 949 -19.53 -4.53 17.36
C SER A 949 -18.45 -5.08 18.30
N ALA A 950 -18.53 -4.74 19.59
CA ALA A 950 -17.57 -5.17 20.63
C ALA A 950 -17.51 -6.70 20.88
N ASP A 951 -18.46 -7.45 20.35
CA ASP A 951 -18.53 -8.92 20.34
C ASP A 951 -17.88 -9.54 19.08
N GLY A 952 -17.35 -8.70 18.17
CA GLY A 952 -16.75 -9.11 16.91
C GLY A 952 -17.72 -9.30 15.75
N GLN A 953 -19.04 -9.23 15.99
CA GLN A 953 -20.03 -9.35 14.90
C GLN A 953 -19.95 -8.15 13.95
N SER A 954 -20.04 -8.42 12.64
CA SER A 954 -20.04 -7.37 11.60
C SER A 954 -21.46 -7.21 11.05
N ILE A 955 -22.02 -6.00 11.18
CA ILE A 955 -23.39 -5.65 10.85
C ILE A 955 -23.37 -4.70 9.65
N THR A 956 -23.84 -5.18 8.50
CA THR A 956 -24.01 -4.36 7.30
C THR A 956 -25.30 -3.54 7.41
N VAL A 957 -25.23 -2.26 7.04
CA VAL A 957 -26.35 -1.32 6.99
C VAL A 957 -26.33 -0.62 5.63
N GLU A 958 -27.43 -0.68 4.87
CA GLU A 958 -27.64 0.13 3.67
C GLU A 958 -27.68 1.61 4.06
N ARG A 959 -26.94 2.48 3.35
CA ARG A 959 -26.83 3.91 3.69
C ARG A 959 -28.18 4.61 3.75
N ASP A 960 -29.08 4.24 2.84
CA ASP A 960 -30.43 4.81 2.73
C ASP A 960 -31.34 4.42 3.92
N ASN A 961 -30.96 3.43 4.75
CA ASN A 961 -31.68 3.07 5.99
C ASN A 961 -31.09 3.75 7.25
N ILE A 962 -30.15 4.69 7.11
CA ILE A 962 -29.51 5.39 8.25
C ILE A 962 -30.26 6.69 8.56
N GLU A 963 -30.88 6.75 9.74
CA GLU A 963 -31.50 7.98 10.27
C GLU A 963 -30.43 8.92 10.85
N GLU A 964 -29.46 8.38 11.60
CA GLU A 964 -28.38 9.15 12.21
C GLU A 964 -27.10 8.31 12.35
N MET A 965 -25.92 8.92 12.16
CA MET A 965 -24.63 8.27 12.37
C MET A 965 -23.69 9.17 13.17
N LEU A 966 -23.65 8.96 14.49
CA LEU A 966 -22.93 9.81 15.45
C LEU A 966 -21.59 9.19 15.89
N PRO A 967 -20.43 9.81 15.63
CA PRO A 967 -19.16 9.39 16.21
C PRO A 967 -19.19 9.58 17.74
N GLN A 968 -18.85 8.52 18.47
CA GLN A 968 -18.94 8.45 19.92
C GLN A 968 -17.62 8.84 20.59
N LYS A 969 -17.74 9.51 21.74
CA LYS A 969 -16.60 9.96 22.55
C LYS A 969 -16.13 8.92 23.58
N LYS A 970 -16.48 7.64 23.37
CA LYS A 970 -16.18 6.53 24.30
C LYS A 970 -15.79 5.26 23.55
N SER A 971 -14.76 4.57 24.06
CA SER A 971 -14.23 3.34 23.47
C SER A 971 -15.15 2.13 23.68
N LEU A 972 -14.99 1.09 22.86
CA LEU A 972 -15.56 -0.25 23.14
C LEU A 972 -14.73 -1.03 24.17
N MET A 973 -13.47 -0.64 24.38
CA MET A 973 -12.62 -1.25 25.40
C MET A 973 -13.14 -0.86 26.80
N PRO A 974 -13.44 -1.82 27.69
CA PRO A 974 -14.00 -1.52 29.01
C PRO A 974 -13.07 -0.68 29.90
N GLU A 975 -13.67 0.28 30.62
CA GLU A 975 -13.06 0.96 31.75
C GLU A 975 -12.99 0.02 32.98
N GLY A 976 -12.02 0.20 33.87
CA GLY A 976 -11.93 -0.55 35.14
C GLY A 976 -11.31 -1.96 35.05
N LEU A 977 -10.59 -2.28 33.97
CA LEU A 977 -9.97 -3.60 33.75
C LEU A 977 -8.94 -4.02 34.83
N LEU A 978 -8.43 -3.07 35.63
CA LEU A 978 -7.48 -3.33 36.73
C LEU A 978 -8.16 -3.39 38.11
N ASP A 979 -9.38 -2.90 38.27
CA ASP A 979 -10.04 -2.67 39.58
C ASP A 979 -10.26 -3.95 40.41
N LYS A 980 -10.19 -5.12 39.76
CA LYS A 980 -10.39 -6.44 40.37
C LYS A 980 -9.11 -7.27 40.51
N LEU A 981 -7.95 -6.67 40.22
CA LEU A 981 -6.64 -7.31 40.29
C LEU A 981 -5.87 -6.78 41.51
N SER A 982 -5.25 -7.66 42.29
CA SER A 982 -4.30 -7.25 43.32
C SER A 982 -3.04 -6.64 42.70
N ASP A 983 -2.28 -5.84 43.47
CA ASP A 983 -1.00 -5.26 43.01
C ASP A 983 -0.04 -6.32 42.45
N LYS A 984 -0.05 -7.54 43.03
CA LYS A 984 0.74 -8.67 42.53
C LYS A 984 0.27 -9.13 41.14
N GLU A 985 -1.03 -9.21 40.91
CA GLU A 985 -1.61 -9.57 39.62
C GLU A 985 -1.39 -8.49 38.57
N ILE A 986 -1.52 -7.21 38.93
CA ILE A 986 -1.22 -6.08 38.03
C ILE A 986 0.27 -6.11 37.63
N ARG A 987 1.18 -6.33 38.58
CA ARG A 987 2.62 -6.51 38.31
C ARG A 987 2.90 -7.69 37.37
N ASN A 988 2.25 -8.83 37.59
CA ASN A 988 2.41 -10.02 36.75
C ASN A 988 1.89 -9.76 35.32
N LEU A 989 0.67 -9.20 35.19
CA LEU A 989 0.07 -8.82 33.91
C LEU A 989 0.95 -7.84 33.14
N PHE A 990 1.42 -6.77 33.77
CA PHE A 990 2.33 -5.82 33.14
C PHE A 990 3.70 -6.43 32.83
N SER A 991 4.20 -7.42 33.61
CA SER A 991 5.43 -8.15 33.28
C SER A 991 5.30 -8.97 31.99
N TYR A 992 4.16 -9.64 31.80
CA TYR A 992 3.86 -10.39 30.57
C TYR A 992 3.64 -9.47 29.37
N LEU A 993 2.83 -8.41 29.54
CA LEU A 993 2.63 -7.40 28.49
C LEU A 993 3.97 -6.76 28.07
N ARG A 994 4.92 -6.60 29.01
CA ARG A 994 6.27 -6.04 28.74
C ARG A 994 7.29 -7.06 28.21
N SER A 995 6.93 -8.33 28.04
CA SER A 995 7.80 -9.32 27.38
C SER A 995 8.12 -8.86 25.95
N SER A 996 9.35 -9.10 25.48
CA SER A 996 9.78 -8.81 24.11
C SER A 996 9.48 -9.95 23.11
N GLN A 997 9.25 -11.15 23.62
CA GLN A 997 9.06 -12.41 22.91
C GLN A 997 8.04 -13.29 23.65
N PRO A 998 7.41 -14.29 23.01
CA PRO A 998 6.54 -15.25 23.69
C PRO A 998 7.28 -15.96 24.84
N LEU A 999 6.52 -16.50 25.79
CA LEU A 999 7.07 -17.41 26.78
C LEU A 999 7.32 -18.79 26.17
N PRO A 1000 8.40 -19.49 26.57
CA PRO A 1000 8.65 -20.88 26.20
C PRO A 1000 7.87 -21.87 27.08
#